data_AF-F9WU00-F1
#
_entry.id   AF-F9WU00-F1
#
_cell.length_a   1.000
_cell.length_b   1.000
_cell.length_c   1.000
_cell.angle_alpha   90.00
_cell.angle_beta   90.00
_cell.angle_gamma   90.00
#
_symmetry.space_group_name_H-M   'P 1'
#
loop_
_entity.id
_entity.type
_entity.pdbx_description
1 polymer ?
#
loop_
_entity_poly.entity_id
_entity_poly.type
_entity_poly.pdbx_seq_one_letter_code
_entity_poly.pdbx_strand_id
1 'polypeptide(L)'
;MLTEETLNLRMQTSTKLVREIPGAFESVLNARWSHVLSGRAGVPLVMRVVDGLPENVLSYDEVNYSPSPLEVDSEAPRNGNLEIMFLSSKDGCPYTRLNVPRQQGCVNDGKKFDITQDKHFYIRREVMRVWYIVEIGLRDWYVVRARACPMTSIVVGTPGIGKSFGCGSFLLHQLLHCEGGLLDVVAYFVGGIAYVIRNARPGVPGRVVKYSEQSTAVAVIQEVSTLKKKASEDGIKRGFVIVDIGKGIKAPPSGTRTDFWPAVVLTSPDEKHYADWERGTNGPDVVVNCDDARDLMAFVAWKAMHGLAKKSKLNAQQWVEAERWLEEQWTDVDVRTAIVGPLPRFVFMRESCDKLLERIARAVSAIDSASKTKYDVLSREMKGCGRTTLTHTLLKLVRRSVTGRECDSFVCKPLSQAIRLKIENRLVRLAERRMAILYNMIASGAYVGASLELYTFISFMFPGVLFEVVGRLTYLGQVSGTSKRSSVLDDMNREHLRMRGIAVLPTAGQRPIGSCKYMVQYRPSVPNYPAVDAFFFVKGFAKWIYAAGDVRAVSACDPGNEGGGASEPKTIVLLQSTLCSEHPTSTSALTALLENMQASFSNWDAFSQNMAWEIVYVNRASGVVIRRRQVCKVNEKKKDVAKKKDAGDEQKLPKDGAEEGANEVGPETQRALQLCDRADQWQVSLDDSTLANLIIAVEKDKEPEASGSEA
;
A
#
# COMPACT_ATOMS: atom_id res chain seq x y z
N MET A 1 -40.69 21.31 32.68
CA MET A 1 -39.91 20.32 33.43
C MET A 1 -40.54 18.96 33.19
N LEU A 2 -40.01 18.18 32.25
CA LEU A 2 -40.39 16.77 32.10
C LEU A 2 -39.40 15.98 32.95
N THR A 3 -39.92 15.26 33.95
CA THR A 3 -39.14 14.50 34.92
C THR A 3 -38.56 13.23 34.27
N GLU A 4 -37.47 12.72 34.84
CA GLU A 4 -36.80 11.47 34.45
C GLU A 4 -37.77 10.27 34.30
N GLU A 5 -38.92 10.34 34.97
CA GLU A 5 -40.05 9.42 34.86
C GLU A 5 -40.77 9.43 33.50
N THR A 6 -40.89 10.57 32.81
CA THR A 6 -41.53 10.63 31.48
C THR A 6 -40.65 10.00 30.39
N LEU A 7 -39.33 10.02 30.57
CA LEU A 7 -38.36 9.32 29.74
C LEU A 7 -38.41 7.80 30.00
N ASN A 8 -38.57 7.38 31.26
CA ASN A 8 -38.79 5.98 31.61
C ASN A 8 -40.14 5.43 31.09
N LEU A 9 -41.21 6.24 31.10
CA LEU A 9 -42.53 5.85 30.59
C LEU A 9 -42.59 5.72 29.06
N ARG A 10 -41.83 6.55 28.30
CA ARG A 10 -41.65 6.35 26.85
C ARG A 10 -40.73 5.17 26.50
N MET A 11 -39.79 4.82 27.38
CA MET A 11 -38.97 3.60 27.22
C MET A 11 -39.75 2.31 27.51
N GLN A 12 -40.82 2.35 28.32
CA GLN A 12 -41.61 1.17 28.70
C GLN A 12 -42.53 0.64 27.59
N THR A 13 -42.91 1.45 26.58
CA THR A 13 -43.73 1.00 25.43
C THR A 13 -42.93 0.33 24.31
N SER A 14 -41.61 0.14 24.46
CA SER A 14 -40.74 -0.36 23.37
C SER A 14 -39.68 -1.39 23.84
N THR A 15 -40.09 -2.37 24.65
CA THR A 15 -39.20 -3.42 25.20
C THR A 15 -38.51 -4.31 24.16
N LYS A 16 -38.95 -4.31 22.89
CA LYS A 16 -38.27 -5.03 21.79
C LYS A 16 -37.20 -4.21 21.08
N LEU A 17 -37.30 -2.88 21.04
CA LEU A 17 -36.36 -2.03 20.26
C LEU A 17 -35.23 -1.46 21.11
N VAL A 18 -35.44 -1.27 22.41
CA VAL A 18 -34.43 -0.78 23.35
C VAL A 18 -34.21 -1.82 24.45
N ARG A 19 -32.95 -2.22 24.65
CA ARG A 19 -32.59 -3.26 25.61
C ARG A 19 -31.30 -2.92 26.34
N GLU A 20 -31.34 -2.91 27.66
CA GLU A 20 -30.12 -2.89 28.48
C GLU A 20 -29.37 -4.22 28.39
N ILE A 21 -28.04 -4.16 28.38
CA ILE A 21 -27.15 -5.32 28.35
C ILE A 21 -26.38 -5.38 29.68
N PRO A 22 -26.86 -6.15 30.67
CA PRO A 22 -26.19 -6.29 31.95
C PRO A 22 -24.77 -6.84 31.81
N GLY A 23 -23.82 -6.32 32.59
CA GLY A 23 -22.42 -6.75 32.64
C GLY A 23 -21.54 -6.32 31.44
N ALA A 24 -22.14 -5.81 30.37
CA ALA A 24 -21.40 -5.41 29.18
C ALA A 24 -20.49 -4.20 29.41
N PHE A 25 -20.88 -3.28 30.30
CA PHE A 25 -20.05 -2.14 30.65
C PHE A 25 -18.75 -2.61 31.30
N GLU A 26 -18.86 -3.43 32.34
CA GLU A 26 -17.74 -4.00 33.09
C GLU A 26 -16.90 -4.90 32.20
N SER A 27 -17.51 -5.63 31.28
CA SER A 27 -16.77 -6.49 30.35
C SER A 27 -15.88 -5.69 29.39
N VAL A 28 -16.35 -4.55 28.89
CA VAL A 28 -15.55 -3.69 28.01
C VAL A 28 -14.52 -2.92 28.82
N LEU A 29 -14.90 -2.35 29.96
CA LEU A 29 -14.02 -1.56 30.81
C LEU A 29 -12.85 -2.40 31.38
N ASN A 30 -13.13 -3.63 31.82
CA ASN A 30 -12.16 -4.54 32.43
C ASN A 30 -11.55 -5.53 31.43
N ALA A 31 -11.56 -5.19 30.13
CA ALA A 31 -10.94 -6.02 29.12
C ALA A 31 -9.45 -6.22 29.43
N ARG A 32 -8.96 -7.46 29.31
CA ARG A 32 -7.60 -7.82 29.71
C ARG A 32 -6.61 -7.58 28.58
N TRP A 33 -5.48 -7.00 28.94
CA TRP A 33 -4.37 -6.78 28.04
C TRP A 33 -3.50 -8.02 27.88
N SER A 34 -2.98 -8.20 26.67
CA SER A 34 -1.81 -9.02 26.39
C SER A 34 -1.07 -8.42 25.19
N HIS A 35 0.19 -8.75 25.00
CA HIS A 35 1.00 -8.21 23.91
C HIS A 35 1.99 -9.24 23.40
N VAL A 36 2.49 -9.00 22.19
CA VAL A 36 3.48 -9.83 21.52
C VAL A 36 4.77 -9.06 21.39
N LEU A 37 5.85 -9.69 21.82
CA LEU A 37 7.21 -9.23 21.64
C LEU A 37 7.92 -10.09 20.60
N SER A 38 8.63 -9.47 19.67
CA SER A 38 9.63 -10.19 18.86
C SER A 38 10.82 -10.62 19.73
N GLY A 39 11.43 -11.74 19.35
CA GLY A 39 12.65 -12.27 19.96
C GLY A 39 13.89 -11.46 19.60
N ARG A 40 15.09 -12.04 19.82
CA ARG A 40 16.36 -11.43 19.38
C ARG A 40 16.25 -11.01 17.90
N ALA A 41 16.82 -9.84 17.59
CA ALA A 41 16.82 -9.28 16.24
C ALA A 41 17.21 -10.34 15.20
N GLY A 42 16.34 -10.59 14.22
CA GLY A 42 16.62 -11.46 13.08
C GLY A 42 15.97 -12.85 13.08
N VAL A 43 15.17 -13.24 14.09
CA VAL A 43 14.44 -14.54 14.08
C VAL A 43 12.93 -14.34 14.28
N PRO A 44 12.15 -14.09 13.20
CA PRO A 44 10.73 -13.70 13.28
C PRO A 44 9.80 -14.74 13.92
N LEU A 45 10.17 -16.03 13.87
CA LEU A 45 9.37 -17.11 14.47
C LEU A 45 9.47 -17.15 16.00
N VAL A 46 10.49 -16.53 16.58
CA VAL A 46 10.67 -16.49 18.04
C VAL A 46 9.89 -15.30 18.59
N MET A 47 8.57 -15.40 18.62
CA MET A 47 7.70 -14.41 19.25
C MET A 47 7.29 -14.86 20.65
N ARG A 48 7.13 -13.91 21.57
CA ARG A 48 6.69 -14.15 22.94
C ARG A 48 5.38 -13.43 23.21
N VAL A 49 4.40 -14.16 23.74
CA VAL A 49 3.16 -13.58 24.26
C VAL A 49 3.34 -13.29 25.76
N VAL A 50 2.96 -12.08 26.17
CA VAL A 50 3.04 -11.62 27.56
C VAL A 50 1.66 -11.11 27.98
N ASP A 51 1.21 -11.50 29.17
CA ASP A 51 -0.02 -10.98 29.76
C ASP A 51 0.20 -9.57 30.33
N GLY A 52 -0.79 -8.70 30.18
CA GLY A 52 -0.73 -7.32 30.62
C GLY A 52 -0.33 -6.32 29.52
N LEU A 53 -0.27 -5.04 29.90
CA LEU A 53 0.23 -3.97 29.06
C LEU A 53 1.76 -4.09 28.91
N PRO A 54 2.34 -3.70 27.76
CA PRO A 54 3.79 -3.60 27.63
C PRO A 54 4.34 -2.48 28.52
N GLU A 55 5.60 -2.61 28.95
CA GLU A 55 6.29 -1.57 29.75
C GLU A 55 6.37 -0.24 29.01
N ASN A 56 6.64 -0.29 27.71
CA ASN A 56 6.68 0.88 26.83
C ASN A 56 5.62 0.70 25.73
N VAL A 57 4.60 1.55 25.75
CA VAL A 57 3.59 1.63 24.69
C VAL A 57 4.15 2.46 23.54
N LEU A 58 3.81 2.08 22.31
CA LEU A 58 4.24 2.73 21.07
C LEU A 58 3.93 4.23 21.09
N SER A 59 4.92 5.09 20.89
CA SER A 59 4.72 6.54 20.89
C SER A 59 4.03 7.06 19.63
N TYR A 60 3.48 8.28 19.68
CA TYR A 60 2.87 8.90 18.49
C TYR A 60 3.87 9.01 17.34
N ASP A 61 5.10 9.46 17.59
CA ASP A 61 6.12 9.60 16.56
C ASP A 61 6.51 8.25 15.93
N GLU A 62 6.51 7.18 16.73
CA GLU A 62 6.79 5.83 16.23
C GLU A 62 5.69 5.32 15.30
N VAL A 63 4.42 5.55 15.65
CA VAL A 63 3.29 5.05 14.84
C VAL A 63 2.87 6.01 13.73
N ASN A 64 3.28 7.28 13.80
CA ASN A 64 2.97 8.30 12.80
C ASN A 64 3.97 8.31 11.63
N TYR A 65 4.40 7.14 11.17
CA TYR A 65 5.31 6.97 10.05
C TYR A 65 4.57 6.84 8.70
N SER A 66 4.94 7.65 7.70
CA SER A 66 4.42 7.55 6.34
C SER A 66 5.47 6.94 5.40
N PRO A 67 5.27 5.72 4.87
CA PRO A 67 6.25 5.10 3.99
C PRO A 67 6.37 5.86 2.68
N SER A 68 7.58 5.89 2.10
CA SER A 68 7.73 6.34 0.72
C SER A 68 7.04 5.36 -0.24
N PRO A 69 6.73 5.76 -1.49
CA PRO A 69 6.15 4.85 -2.47
C PRO A 69 6.97 3.57 -2.73
N LEU A 70 8.28 3.56 -2.47
CA LEU A 70 9.14 2.39 -2.64
C LEU A 70 9.08 1.43 -1.44
N GLU A 71 8.81 1.96 -0.25
CA GLU A 71 8.80 1.25 1.04
C GLU A 71 7.40 0.79 1.47
N VAL A 72 6.39 1.02 0.63
CA VAL A 72 4.98 0.76 0.98
C VAL A 72 4.65 -0.68 1.40
N ASP A 73 5.45 -1.63 0.94
CA ASP A 73 5.30 -3.06 1.22
C ASP A 73 6.35 -3.54 2.22
N SER A 74 7.20 -2.63 2.71
CA SER A 74 8.19 -2.91 3.72
C SER A 74 7.55 -2.99 5.10
N GLU A 75 8.22 -3.71 5.98
CA GLU A 75 7.88 -3.71 7.40
C GLU A 75 7.97 -2.28 7.93
N ALA A 76 6.96 -1.86 8.71
CA ALA A 76 7.01 -0.56 9.34
C ALA A 76 8.20 -0.52 10.33
N PRO A 77 8.95 0.60 10.41
CA PRO A 77 10.03 0.75 11.39
C PRO A 77 9.56 0.39 12.81
N ARG A 78 10.36 -0.38 13.54
CA ARG A 78 10.09 -0.83 14.91
C ARG A 78 11.13 -0.25 15.85
N ASN A 79 10.69 0.44 16.91
CA ASN A 79 11.57 0.83 18.01
C ASN A 79 11.37 -0.16 19.16
N GLY A 80 12.31 -1.08 19.33
CA GLY A 80 12.21 -2.17 20.30
C GLY A 80 11.43 -3.38 19.77
N ASN A 81 10.97 -4.21 20.70
CA ASN A 81 10.46 -5.55 20.38
C ASN A 81 8.92 -5.64 20.34
N LEU A 82 8.19 -4.55 20.63
CA LEU A 82 6.73 -4.60 20.68
C LEU A 82 6.14 -4.69 19.27
N GLU A 83 5.46 -5.81 18.99
CA GLU A 83 4.89 -6.07 17.67
C GLU A 83 3.41 -5.68 17.58
N ILE A 84 2.59 -6.20 18.50
CA ILE A 84 1.14 -5.96 18.52
C ILE A 84 0.60 -6.13 19.95
N MET A 85 -0.51 -5.46 20.25
CA MET A 85 -1.23 -5.58 21.52
C MET A 85 -2.61 -6.20 21.31
N PHE A 86 -3.21 -6.71 22.38
CA PHE A 86 -4.53 -7.34 22.37
C PHE A 86 -5.35 -6.93 23.58
N LEU A 87 -6.65 -6.74 23.34
CA LEU A 87 -7.68 -6.59 24.37
C LEU A 87 -8.63 -7.78 24.36
N SER A 88 -8.83 -8.39 25.52
CA SER A 88 -9.66 -9.57 25.71
C SER A 88 -10.87 -9.24 26.58
N SER A 89 -12.05 -9.12 25.97
CA SER A 89 -13.30 -8.81 26.67
C SER A 89 -14.10 -10.09 26.95
N LYS A 90 -14.76 -10.19 28.11
CA LYS A 90 -15.55 -11.39 28.46
C LYS A 90 -16.78 -11.55 27.59
N ASP A 91 -17.40 -10.46 27.16
CA ASP A 91 -18.69 -10.41 26.44
C ASP A 91 -18.53 -9.87 25.01
N GLY A 92 -17.31 -9.51 24.61
CA GLY A 92 -16.98 -8.96 23.31
C GLY A 92 -17.07 -7.43 23.31
N CYS A 93 -17.49 -6.87 22.18
CA CYS A 93 -17.60 -5.43 21.94
C CYS A 93 -18.84 -5.14 21.09
N PRO A 94 -19.24 -3.86 20.92
CA PRO A 94 -20.35 -3.50 20.03
C PRO A 94 -20.28 -4.12 18.63
N TYR A 95 -19.09 -4.22 18.04
CA TYR A 95 -18.90 -4.85 16.73
C TYR A 95 -19.26 -6.34 16.70
N THR A 96 -18.89 -7.09 17.76
CA THR A 96 -19.26 -8.51 17.94
C THR A 96 -20.65 -8.69 18.58
N ARG A 97 -21.44 -7.60 18.63
CA ARG A 97 -22.82 -7.50 19.10
C ARG A 97 -23.07 -7.65 20.60
N LEU A 98 -22.02 -7.79 21.44
CA LEU A 98 -22.08 -7.99 22.90
C LEU A 98 -23.01 -9.15 23.34
N ASN A 99 -22.52 -10.04 24.21
CA ASN A 99 -23.35 -11.14 24.78
C ASN A 99 -23.96 -12.11 23.75
N VAL A 100 -23.29 -12.35 22.62
CA VAL A 100 -23.66 -13.46 21.72
C VAL A 100 -23.16 -14.77 22.33
N PRO A 101 -24.04 -15.75 22.66
CA PRO A 101 -23.61 -17.06 23.13
C PRO A 101 -22.75 -17.75 22.07
N ARG A 102 -21.72 -18.51 22.49
CA ARG A 102 -21.02 -19.43 21.58
C ARG A 102 -22.07 -20.34 20.95
N GLN A 103 -22.09 -20.47 19.62
CA GLN A 103 -22.84 -21.57 19.01
C GLN A 103 -22.18 -22.87 19.46
N GLN A 104 -22.86 -23.55 20.39
CA GLN A 104 -22.46 -24.82 20.97
C GLN A 104 -22.74 -25.91 19.93
N GLY A 105 -21.84 -26.03 18.95
CA GLY A 105 -21.99 -26.92 17.80
C GLY A 105 -20.82 -26.85 16.83
N CYS A 106 -20.05 -25.76 16.84
CA CYS A 106 -18.74 -25.76 16.22
C CYS A 106 -17.75 -26.41 17.19
N VAL A 107 -17.45 -27.68 16.98
CA VAL A 107 -16.28 -28.31 17.59
C VAL A 107 -15.08 -27.43 17.24
N ASN A 108 -14.42 -26.88 18.26
CA ASN A 108 -13.08 -26.36 18.12
C ASN A 108 -12.18 -27.56 17.83
N ASP A 109 -12.18 -28.05 16.59
CA ASP A 109 -10.96 -28.62 16.05
C ASP A 109 -9.99 -27.45 16.13
N GLY A 110 -9.04 -27.45 17.08
CA GLY A 110 -8.07 -26.37 17.31
C GLY A 110 -7.18 -26.01 16.10
N LYS A 111 -7.58 -26.46 14.90
CA LYS A 111 -7.02 -26.27 13.58
C LYS A 111 -7.73 -25.17 12.75
N LYS A 112 -8.90 -24.65 13.14
CA LYS A 112 -9.59 -23.57 12.39
C LYS A 112 -9.36 -22.18 13.00
N PHE A 113 -8.87 -21.27 12.17
CA PHE A 113 -8.45 -19.92 12.54
C PHE A 113 -9.64 -18.93 12.49
N ASP A 114 -10.55 -18.95 13.48
CA ASP A 114 -11.72 -18.06 13.52
C ASP A 114 -11.58 -16.78 14.36
N ILE A 115 -11.19 -15.70 13.69
CA ILE A 115 -11.05 -14.34 14.25
C ILE A 115 -12.40 -13.79 14.76
N THR A 116 -13.53 -14.24 14.21
CA THR A 116 -14.85 -13.67 14.51
C THR A 116 -15.52 -14.29 15.72
N GLN A 117 -15.05 -15.46 16.15
CA GLN A 117 -15.53 -16.16 17.35
C GLN A 117 -14.76 -15.76 18.62
N ASP A 118 -13.66 -15.04 18.46
CA ASP A 118 -12.80 -14.60 19.55
C ASP A 118 -13.22 -13.23 20.08
N LYS A 119 -13.36 -13.13 21.39
CA LYS A 119 -13.61 -11.86 22.10
C LYS A 119 -12.30 -11.08 22.34
N HIS A 120 -11.39 -11.19 21.38
CA HIS A 120 -10.03 -10.70 21.41
C HIS A 120 -9.83 -9.70 20.27
N PHE A 121 -9.46 -8.47 20.59
CA PHE A 121 -9.26 -7.37 19.64
C PHE A 121 -7.77 -7.09 19.55
N TYR A 122 -7.22 -7.19 18.35
CA TYR A 122 -5.81 -6.88 18.12
C TYR A 122 -5.66 -5.39 17.78
N ILE A 123 -4.62 -4.79 18.35
CA ILE A 123 -4.34 -3.36 18.34
C ILE A 123 -2.97 -3.19 17.71
N ARG A 124 -3.00 -2.63 16.50
CA ARG A 124 -1.81 -2.41 15.68
C ARG A 124 -1.32 -0.98 15.82
N ARG A 125 -0.14 -0.72 15.24
CA ARG A 125 0.48 0.61 15.12
C ARG A 125 -0.47 1.65 14.54
N GLU A 126 -1.11 1.35 13.40
CA GLU A 126 -2.08 2.28 12.80
C GLU A 126 -3.32 2.50 13.68
N VAL A 127 -3.71 1.54 14.51
CA VAL A 127 -4.84 1.70 15.46
C VAL A 127 -4.44 2.62 16.62
N MET A 128 -3.20 2.49 17.12
CA MET A 128 -2.62 3.41 18.11
C MET A 128 -2.54 4.83 17.57
N ARG A 129 -2.13 5.00 16.31
CA ARG A 129 -2.10 6.31 15.65
C ARG A 129 -3.46 6.99 15.61
N VAL A 130 -4.51 6.24 15.25
CA VAL A 130 -5.89 6.75 15.26
C VAL A 130 -6.28 7.22 16.67
N TRP A 131 -5.94 6.45 17.71
CA TRP A 131 -6.21 6.85 19.08
C TRP A 131 -5.53 8.16 19.46
N TYR A 132 -4.23 8.33 19.17
CA TYR A 132 -3.52 9.58 19.48
C TYR A 132 -4.14 10.81 18.80
N ILE A 133 -4.58 10.67 17.55
CA ILE A 133 -5.25 11.75 16.82
C ILE A 133 -6.60 12.10 17.49
N VAL A 134 -7.37 11.09 17.88
CA VAL A 134 -8.64 11.27 18.61
C VAL A 134 -8.41 11.88 19.99
N GLU A 135 -7.39 11.45 20.71
CA GLU A 135 -7.03 11.95 22.04
C GLU A 135 -6.64 13.42 22.02
N ILE A 136 -5.80 13.84 21.06
CA ILE A 136 -5.46 15.24 20.84
C ILE A 136 -6.74 16.06 20.55
N GLY A 137 -7.59 15.56 19.63
CA GLY A 137 -8.85 16.22 19.30
C GLY A 137 -9.83 16.36 20.47
N LEU A 138 -9.90 15.35 21.34
CA LEU A 138 -10.69 15.37 22.57
C LEU A 138 -10.18 16.42 23.55
N ARG A 139 -8.86 16.48 23.75
CA ARG A 139 -8.21 17.45 24.63
C ARG A 139 -8.42 18.87 24.13
N ASP A 140 -8.24 19.12 22.84
CA ASP A 140 -8.48 20.43 22.22
C ASP A 140 -9.91 20.92 22.44
N TRP A 141 -10.90 20.02 22.33
CA TRP A 141 -12.30 20.37 22.44
C TRP A 141 -12.79 20.53 23.89
N TYR A 142 -12.49 19.58 24.76
CA TYR A 142 -13.04 19.53 26.12
C TYR A 142 -12.17 20.18 27.19
N VAL A 143 -10.85 20.23 26.99
CA VAL A 143 -9.90 20.69 28.01
C VAL A 143 -9.34 22.06 27.63
N VAL A 144 -8.74 22.19 26.44
CA VAL A 144 -8.05 23.42 26.01
C VAL A 144 -9.03 24.45 25.45
N ARG A 145 -10.20 24.01 24.96
CA ARG A 145 -11.20 24.86 24.29
C ARG A 145 -10.62 25.61 23.07
N ALA A 146 -9.71 24.96 22.34
CA ALA A 146 -8.99 25.54 21.21
C ALA A 146 -9.79 25.52 19.88
N ARG A 147 -10.99 24.94 19.86
CA ARG A 147 -11.77 24.74 18.62
C ARG A 147 -13.14 25.39 18.74
N ALA A 148 -13.64 25.92 17.62
CA ALA A 148 -14.98 26.51 17.52
C ALA A 148 -16.09 25.45 17.40
N CYS A 149 -15.77 24.24 16.95
CA CYS A 149 -16.71 23.14 16.76
C CYS A 149 -16.07 21.78 17.17
N PRO A 150 -16.89 20.77 17.53
CA PRO A 150 -16.38 19.47 17.91
C PRO A 150 -15.66 18.78 16.75
N MET A 151 -14.53 18.15 17.04
CA MET A 151 -13.77 17.42 16.03
C MET A 151 -14.58 16.26 15.46
N THR A 152 -14.61 16.18 14.14
CA THR A 152 -15.12 15.03 13.40
C THR A 152 -13.94 14.42 12.66
N SER A 153 -13.57 13.17 12.99
CA SER A 153 -12.46 12.47 12.35
C SER A 153 -12.97 11.38 11.41
N ILE A 154 -12.67 11.50 10.11
CA ILE A 154 -12.99 10.48 9.11
C ILE A 154 -11.78 9.55 8.98
N VAL A 155 -11.96 8.29 9.43
CA VAL A 155 -10.93 7.25 9.43
C VAL A 155 -11.21 6.28 8.30
N VAL A 156 -10.36 6.33 7.27
CA VAL A 156 -10.51 5.56 6.04
C VAL A 156 -9.44 4.48 5.98
N GLY A 157 -9.81 3.28 5.56
CA GLY A 157 -8.85 2.19 5.36
C GLY A 157 -9.32 1.15 4.36
N THR A 158 -8.40 0.33 3.86
CA THR A 158 -8.71 -0.79 2.96
C THR A 158 -9.73 -1.75 3.60
N PRO A 159 -10.79 -2.18 2.89
CA PRO A 159 -11.73 -3.16 3.43
C PRO A 159 -11.04 -4.50 3.75
N GLY A 160 -11.27 -5.04 4.94
CA GLY A 160 -10.65 -6.30 5.38
C GLY A 160 -9.47 -6.15 6.35
N ILE A 161 -8.95 -4.93 6.54
CA ILE A 161 -7.88 -4.65 7.51
C ILE A 161 -8.37 -4.60 8.96
N GLY A 162 -9.59 -5.00 9.30
CA GLY A 162 -10.02 -5.02 10.72
C GLY A 162 -10.27 -3.67 11.39
N LYS A 163 -10.56 -2.58 10.67
CA LYS A 163 -10.95 -1.28 11.26
C LYS A 163 -12.08 -1.40 12.29
N SER A 164 -13.21 -1.94 11.86
CA SER A 164 -14.41 -2.09 12.69
C SER A 164 -14.17 -3.04 13.88
N PHE A 165 -13.37 -4.10 13.67
CA PHE A 165 -13.12 -5.12 14.69
C PHE A 165 -12.10 -4.66 15.75
N GLY A 166 -10.97 -4.10 15.33
CA GLY A 166 -9.88 -3.66 16.22
C GLY A 166 -10.01 -2.19 16.60
N CYS A 167 -10.01 -1.27 15.64
CA CYS A 167 -9.97 0.17 15.88
C CYS A 167 -11.18 0.68 16.67
N GLY A 168 -12.41 0.37 16.23
CA GLY A 168 -13.60 0.83 16.95
C GLY A 168 -13.70 0.30 18.38
N SER A 169 -13.38 -0.97 18.59
CA SER A 169 -13.35 -1.59 19.92
C SER A 169 -12.29 -0.97 20.83
N PHE A 170 -11.11 -0.69 20.29
CA PHE A 170 -10.02 -0.06 21.02
C PHE A 170 -10.32 1.39 21.38
N LEU A 171 -10.87 2.17 20.43
CA LEU A 171 -11.32 3.53 20.68
C LEU A 171 -12.36 3.55 21.80
N LEU A 172 -13.37 2.67 21.75
CA LEU A 172 -14.35 2.58 22.84
C LEU A 172 -13.68 2.30 24.18
N HIS A 173 -12.77 1.32 24.24
CA HIS A 173 -12.06 1.01 25.48
C HIS A 173 -11.33 2.25 26.02
N GLN A 174 -10.53 2.91 25.18
CA GLN A 174 -9.76 4.08 25.60
C GLN A 174 -10.65 5.27 26.01
N LEU A 175 -11.76 5.52 25.30
CA LEU A 175 -12.71 6.58 25.64
C LEU A 175 -13.35 6.39 27.02
N LEU A 176 -13.55 5.14 27.46
CA LEU A 176 -14.08 4.85 28.80
C LEU A 176 -13.03 5.08 29.90
N HIS A 177 -11.74 4.97 29.55
CA HIS A 177 -10.59 5.16 30.44
C HIS A 177 -10.00 6.59 30.40
N CYS A 178 -10.59 7.53 29.65
CA CYS A 178 -10.14 8.92 29.64
C CYS A 178 -10.05 9.48 31.07
N GLU A 179 -8.91 10.11 31.38
CA GLU A 179 -8.59 10.62 32.71
C GLU A 179 -9.70 11.49 33.31
N GLY A 180 -9.90 11.36 34.62
CA GLY A 180 -10.88 12.16 35.37
C GLY A 180 -12.34 11.89 35.01
N GLY A 181 -12.64 10.82 34.27
CA GLY A 181 -14.00 10.54 33.79
C GLY A 181 -14.49 11.61 32.82
N LEU A 182 -13.59 12.07 31.92
CA LEU A 182 -13.84 13.16 30.98
C LEU A 182 -15.14 13.00 30.19
N LEU A 183 -15.43 11.76 29.77
CA LEU A 183 -16.60 11.42 28.97
C LEU A 183 -17.67 10.74 29.81
N ASP A 184 -18.89 11.26 29.68
CA ASP A 184 -20.06 10.77 30.37
C ASP A 184 -20.79 9.69 29.56
N VAL A 185 -20.77 9.83 28.23
CA VAL A 185 -21.52 9.00 27.30
C VAL A 185 -20.71 8.72 26.04
N VAL A 186 -20.64 7.46 25.61
CA VAL A 186 -20.13 7.08 24.30
C VAL A 186 -21.25 6.40 23.51
N ALA A 187 -21.52 6.86 22.30
CA ALA A 187 -22.51 6.27 21.40
C ALA A 187 -21.79 5.54 20.26
N TYR A 188 -22.04 4.23 20.10
CA TYR A 188 -21.43 3.40 19.06
C TYR A 188 -22.50 2.91 18.09
N PHE A 189 -22.47 3.37 16.85
CA PHE A 189 -23.34 2.94 15.75
C PHE A 189 -22.64 1.88 14.91
N VAL A 190 -23.25 0.71 14.74
CA VAL A 190 -22.66 -0.41 13.98
C VAL A 190 -23.74 -1.32 13.40
N GLY A 191 -23.58 -1.75 12.15
CA GLY A 191 -24.41 -2.80 11.56
C GLY A 191 -25.93 -2.57 11.62
N GLY A 192 -26.38 -1.32 11.53
CA GLY A 192 -27.80 -0.93 11.59
C GLY A 192 -28.38 -0.82 13.00
N ILE A 193 -27.57 -1.02 14.05
CA ILE A 193 -27.95 -0.84 15.45
C ILE A 193 -27.06 0.22 16.11
N ALA A 194 -27.35 0.54 17.37
CA ALA A 194 -26.52 1.44 18.18
C ALA A 194 -26.42 0.98 19.64
N TYR A 195 -25.33 1.35 20.30
CA TYR A 195 -25.11 1.16 21.72
C TYR A 195 -24.83 2.52 22.35
N VAL A 196 -25.63 2.93 23.34
CA VAL A 196 -25.37 4.12 24.15
C VAL A 196 -24.82 3.66 25.49
N ILE A 197 -23.57 4.05 25.76
CA ILE A 197 -22.77 3.58 26.87
C ILE A 197 -22.58 4.76 27.82
N ARG A 198 -23.15 4.66 29.02
CA ARG A 198 -22.99 5.66 30.08
C ARG A 198 -21.82 5.24 30.95
N ASN A 199 -20.84 6.13 31.09
CA ASN A 199 -19.66 5.86 31.89
C ASN A 199 -20.02 5.82 33.38
N ALA A 200 -19.28 5.02 34.14
CA ALA A 200 -19.44 4.95 35.59
C ALA A 200 -19.00 6.27 36.25
N ARG A 201 -19.64 6.61 37.37
CA ARG A 201 -19.27 7.74 38.22
C ARG A 201 -19.26 7.31 39.69
N PRO A 202 -18.67 8.09 40.60
CA PRO A 202 -18.79 7.82 42.03
C PRO A 202 -20.25 7.60 42.43
N GLY A 203 -20.58 6.40 42.91
CA GLY A 203 -21.92 5.99 43.32
C GLY A 203 -22.90 5.62 42.19
N VAL A 204 -22.53 5.71 40.91
CA VAL A 204 -23.40 5.36 39.78
C VAL A 204 -22.69 4.36 38.87
N PRO A 205 -23.19 3.11 38.75
CA PRO A 205 -22.58 2.12 37.87
C PRO A 205 -22.72 2.52 36.39
N GLY A 206 -21.76 2.10 35.58
CA GLY A 206 -21.85 2.27 34.14
C GLY A 206 -22.94 1.40 33.53
N ARG A 207 -23.43 1.78 32.36
CA ARG A 207 -24.59 1.12 31.73
C ARG A 207 -24.44 1.05 30.22
N VAL A 208 -24.84 -0.07 29.63
CA VAL A 208 -24.92 -0.23 28.16
C VAL A 208 -26.36 -0.48 27.74
N VAL A 209 -26.87 0.38 26.86
CA VAL A 209 -28.21 0.24 26.28
C VAL A 209 -28.09 0.05 24.77
N LYS A 210 -28.63 -1.05 24.26
CA LYS A 210 -28.74 -1.37 22.85
C LYS A 210 -30.02 -0.83 22.26
N TYR A 211 -29.90 -0.20 21.11
CA TYR A 211 -30.99 0.30 20.27
C TYR A 211 -30.97 -0.48 18.96
N SER A 212 -32.07 -1.18 18.68
CA SER A 212 -32.24 -1.92 17.43
C SER A 212 -32.50 -1.01 16.23
N GLU A 213 -32.88 0.25 16.49
CA GLU A 213 -33.09 1.29 15.48
C GLU A 213 -32.17 2.48 15.77
N GLN A 214 -31.47 2.95 14.73
CA GLN A 214 -30.46 4.02 14.90
C GLN A 214 -31.08 5.38 15.16
N SER A 215 -32.25 5.67 14.56
CA SER A 215 -32.99 6.92 14.74
C SER A 215 -33.33 7.17 16.23
N THR A 216 -33.72 6.13 16.96
CA THR A 216 -34.00 6.20 18.39
C THR A 216 -32.76 6.55 19.20
N ALA A 217 -31.61 5.94 18.86
CA ALA A 217 -30.35 6.28 19.52
C ALA A 217 -29.90 7.71 19.21
N VAL A 218 -30.09 8.18 17.96
CA VAL A 218 -29.81 9.57 17.56
C VAL A 218 -30.62 10.55 18.40
N ALA A 219 -31.94 10.34 18.54
CA ALA A 219 -32.78 11.21 19.35
C ALA A 219 -32.29 11.30 20.80
N VAL A 220 -31.88 10.17 21.38
CA VAL A 220 -31.33 10.11 22.74
C VAL A 220 -30.02 10.90 22.86
N ILE A 221 -29.07 10.74 21.93
CA ILE A 221 -27.79 11.48 22.02
C ILE A 221 -27.96 12.98 21.78
N GLN A 222 -28.92 13.40 20.95
CA GLN A 222 -29.23 14.81 20.72
C GLN A 222 -29.86 15.44 21.97
N GLU A 223 -30.79 14.73 22.62
CA GLU A 223 -31.34 15.17 23.89
C GLU A 223 -30.24 15.25 24.96
N VAL A 224 -29.44 14.19 25.13
CA VAL A 224 -28.41 14.14 26.18
C VAL A 224 -27.30 15.17 25.94
N SER A 225 -26.93 15.44 24.68
CA SER A 225 -25.88 16.42 24.36
C SER A 225 -26.31 17.86 24.59
N THR A 226 -27.60 18.16 24.78
CA THR A 226 -28.11 19.50 25.08
C THR A 226 -28.51 19.70 26.56
N LEU A 227 -28.57 18.62 27.35
CA LEU A 227 -28.94 18.69 28.76
C LEU A 227 -27.87 19.39 29.61
N LYS A 228 -28.26 20.47 30.29
CA LYS A 228 -27.47 21.13 31.34
C LYS A 228 -27.67 20.42 32.70
N LYS A 229 -26.59 20.04 33.39
CA LYS A 229 -26.56 19.64 34.81
C LYS A 229 -27.07 20.80 35.64
N LYS A 230 -28.01 20.52 36.55
CA LYS A 230 -28.60 21.52 37.47
C LYS A 230 -27.63 22.15 38.49
N ALA A 231 -26.32 21.83 38.48
CA ALA A 231 -25.41 22.18 39.58
C ALA A 231 -23.95 22.54 39.19
N SER A 232 -23.62 22.80 37.91
CA SER A 232 -22.29 23.34 37.57
C SER A 232 -22.37 24.38 36.45
N GLU A 233 -21.58 25.44 36.55
CA GLU A 233 -21.52 26.56 35.59
C GLU A 233 -21.24 26.11 34.13
N ASP A 234 -20.64 24.94 33.92
CA ASP A 234 -20.29 24.34 32.62
C ASP A 234 -21.30 23.32 32.03
N GLY A 235 -22.50 23.20 32.62
CA GLY A 235 -23.38 22.02 32.73
C GLY A 235 -23.65 21.01 31.58
N ILE A 236 -23.08 21.04 30.39
CA ILE A 236 -23.41 20.09 29.30
C ILE A 236 -22.77 18.71 29.53
N LYS A 237 -23.52 17.61 29.29
CA LYS A 237 -22.97 16.24 29.31
C LYS A 237 -21.92 16.08 28.22
N ARG A 238 -20.73 15.59 28.60
CA ARG A 238 -19.63 15.34 27.66
C ARG A 238 -19.79 13.96 27.04
N GLY A 239 -19.65 13.85 25.72
CA GLY A 239 -19.80 12.57 25.06
C GLY A 239 -19.06 12.45 23.75
N PHE A 240 -19.09 11.26 23.18
CA PHE A 240 -18.36 10.94 21.96
C PHE A 240 -19.17 9.99 21.09
N VAL A 241 -19.09 10.15 19.77
CA VAL A 241 -19.81 9.31 18.81
C VAL A 241 -18.84 8.49 17.96
N ILE A 242 -19.02 7.18 17.92
CA ILE A 242 -18.34 6.26 16.99
C ILE A 242 -19.36 5.79 15.97
N VAL A 243 -19.09 6.02 14.69
CA VAL A 243 -19.90 5.53 13.58
C VAL A 243 -19.08 4.53 12.77
N ASP A 244 -19.47 3.26 12.79
CA ASP A 244 -18.78 2.17 12.12
C ASP A 244 -19.55 1.71 10.89
N ILE A 245 -19.12 2.19 9.72
CA ILE A 245 -19.78 1.94 8.43
C ILE A 245 -19.44 0.53 7.95
N GLY A 246 -20.48 -0.27 7.70
CA GLY A 246 -20.35 -1.68 7.34
C GLY A 246 -21.62 -2.26 6.73
N LYS A 247 -21.78 -3.60 6.76
CA LYS A 247 -23.00 -4.28 6.30
C LYS A 247 -24.19 -3.84 7.18
N GLY A 248 -24.93 -2.83 6.76
CA GLY A 248 -26.11 -2.30 7.45
C GLY A 248 -26.12 -0.78 7.61
N ILE A 249 -24.97 -0.12 7.48
CA ILE A 249 -24.85 1.34 7.50
C ILE A 249 -24.18 1.74 6.20
N LYS A 250 -24.89 2.47 5.34
CA LYS A 250 -24.34 2.97 4.07
C LYS A 250 -23.75 4.37 4.18
N ALA A 251 -24.21 5.15 5.16
CA ALA A 251 -23.71 6.47 5.51
C ALA A 251 -23.99 6.72 7.00
N PRO A 252 -23.29 7.65 7.67
CA PRO A 252 -23.60 8.01 9.05
C PRO A 252 -25.07 8.39 9.20
N PRO A 253 -25.77 7.89 10.24
CA PRO A 253 -27.15 8.28 10.47
C PRO A 253 -27.26 9.79 10.65
N SER A 254 -28.28 10.41 10.03
CA SER A 254 -28.54 11.85 10.18
C SER A 254 -28.65 12.20 11.67
N GLY A 255 -28.01 13.29 12.10
CA GLY A 255 -27.99 13.72 13.50
C GLY A 255 -26.92 13.09 14.40
N THR A 256 -26.09 12.16 13.88
CA THR A 256 -24.91 11.66 14.62
C THR A 256 -23.77 12.68 14.70
N ARG A 257 -23.77 13.69 13.81
CA ARG A 257 -22.92 14.88 13.91
C ARG A 257 -23.64 15.86 14.82
N THR A 258 -23.19 15.96 16.07
CA THR A 258 -23.76 16.89 17.05
C THR A 258 -22.89 18.14 17.14
N ASP A 259 -23.47 19.24 17.59
CA ASP A 259 -22.73 20.50 17.80
C ASP A 259 -21.87 20.49 19.08
N PHE A 260 -21.98 19.44 19.90
CA PHE A 260 -21.37 19.38 21.24
C PHE A 260 -20.39 18.23 21.45
N TRP A 261 -20.57 17.11 20.74
CA TRP A 261 -19.80 15.88 20.91
C TRP A 261 -18.90 15.63 19.70
N PRO A 262 -17.59 15.41 19.92
CA PRO A 262 -16.70 14.91 18.89
C PRO A 262 -17.13 13.53 18.40
N ALA A 263 -16.71 13.21 17.18
CA ALA A 263 -17.11 11.99 16.52
C ALA A 263 -15.99 11.39 15.66
N VAL A 264 -16.01 10.06 15.52
CA VAL A 264 -15.16 9.33 14.58
C VAL A 264 -16.04 8.50 13.64
N VAL A 265 -15.71 8.52 12.35
CA VAL A 265 -16.37 7.70 11.33
C VAL A 265 -15.36 6.71 10.77
N LEU A 266 -15.58 5.42 11.03
CA LEU A 266 -14.79 4.33 10.46
C LEU A 266 -15.43 3.90 9.14
N THR A 267 -14.72 4.05 8.02
CA THR A 267 -15.31 3.79 6.70
C THR A 267 -14.33 3.19 5.70
N SER A 268 -14.89 2.55 4.66
CA SER A 268 -14.14 2.25 3.44
C SER A 268 -13.88 3.55 2.66
N PRO A 269 -12.98 3.55 1.67
CA PRO A 269 -12.67 4.76 0.92
C PRO A 269 -13.77 5.17 -0.07
N ASP A 270 -14.98 4.62 0.04
CA ASP A 270 -16.11 5.03 -0.80
C ASP A 270 -16.61 6.39 -0.32
N GLU A 271 -16.38 7.45 -1.11
CA GLU A 271 -16.75 8.83 -0.77
C GLU A 271 -18.26 8.93 -0.45
N LYS A 272 -19.10 8.12 -1.10
CA LYS A 272 -20.55 8.11 -0.87
C LYS A 272 -20.91 7.74 0.56
N HIS A 273 -20.03 7.02 1.25
CA HIS A 273 -20.27 6.64 2.64
C HIS A 273 -20.11 7.79 3.62
N TYR A 274 -19.41 8.87 3.26
CA TYR A 274 -19.10 9.95 4.22
C TYR A 274 -19.16 11.36 3.61
N ALA A 275 -19.65 11.53 2.39
CA ALA A 275 -19.73 12.81 1.69
C ALA A 275 -20.41 13.93 2.50
N ASP A 276 -21.47 13.60 3.25
CA ASP A 276 -22.16 14.58 4.11
C ASP A 276 -21.30 15.10 5.27
N TRP A 277 -20.29 14.32 5.67
CA TRP A 277 -19.39 14.63 6.76
C TRP A 277 -18.11 15.32 6.28
N GLU A 278 -17.76 15.15 5.01
CA GLU A 278 -16.59 15.77 4.35
C GLU A 278 -16.79 17.25 3.98
N ARG A 279 -18.04 17.77 3.99
CA ARG A 279 -18.33 19.18 3.64
C ARG A 279 -17.46 20.16 4.45
N GLY A 280 -16.51 20.82 3.75
CA GLY A 280 -15.57 21.79 4.31
C GLY A 280 -14.17 21.26 4.62
N THR A 281 -13.90 19.97 4.40
CA THR A 281 -12.59 19.32 4.58
C THR A 281 -11.96 18.97 3.22
N ASN A 282 -10.62 18.93 3.15
CA ASN A 282 -9.87 18.66 1.90
C ASN A 282 -9.60 17.15 1.66
N GLY A 283 -10.38 16.26 2.27
CA GLY A 283 -10.20 14.80 2.24
C GLY A 283 -10.43 14.15 3.62
N PRO A 284 -10.22 12.83 3.76
CA PRO A 284 -10.31 12.16 5.06
C PRO A 284 -9.21 12.63 6.01
N ASP A 285 -9.51 12.71 7.30
CA ASP A 285 -8.56 13.15 8.31
C ASP A 285 -7.47 12.10 8.57
N VAL A 286 -7.82 10.81 8.53
CA VAL A 286 -6.93 9.71 8.92
C VAL A 286 -7.01 8.55 7.93
N VAL A 287 -5.87 8.16 7.36
CA VAL A 287 -5.74 7.01 6.44
C VAL A 287 -5.01 5.86 7.14
N VAL A 288 -5.71 4.76 7.39
CA VAL A 288 -5.18 3.54 8.02
C VAL A 288 -4.53 2.66 6.96
N ASN A 289 -3.20 2.49 7.04
CA ASN A 289 -2.45 1.55 6.19
C ASN A 289 -2.84 0.09 6.47
N CYS A 290 -2.56 -0.80 5.52
CA CYS A 290 -2.67 -2.24 5.74
C CYS A 290 -1.55 -2.76 6.64
N ASP A 291 -1.75 -3.97 7.15
CA ASP A 291 -0.80 -4.66 8.04
C ASP A 291 0.46 -5.07 7.26
N ASP A 292 1.60 -5.14 7.95
CA ASP A 292 2.81 -5.73 7.38
C ASP A 292 2.93 -7.23 7.75
N ALA A 293 3.95 -7.90 7.21
CA ALA A 293 4.16 -9.32 7.47
C ALA A 293 4.39 -9.62 8.96
N ARG A 294 5.05 -8.71 9.71
CA ARG A 294 5.29 -8.89 11.14
C ARG A 294 4.02 -8.76 11.97
N ASP A 295 3.15 -7.82 11.62
CA ASP A 295 1.84 -7.68 12.27
C ASP A 295 1.02 -8.97 12.14
N LEU A 296 1.00 -9.55 10.94
CA LEU A 296 0.31 -10.81 10.68
C LEU A 296 0.97 -11.99 11.41
N MET A 297 2.30 -12.07 11.40
CA MET A 297 3.04 -13.09 12.14
C MET A 297 2.77 -12.99 13.64
N ALA A 298 2.78 -11.77 14.20
CA ALA A 298 2.50 -11.52 15.62
C ALA A 298 1.09 -11.95 16.01
N PHE A 299 0.12 -11.76 15.10
CA PHE A 299 -1.21 -12.31 15.30
C PHE A 299 -1.21 -13.85 15.35
N VAL A 300 -0.53 -14.51 14.40
CA VAL A 300 -0.43 -15.99 14.36
C VAL A 300 0.26 -16.52 15.62
N ALA A 301 1.35 -15.89 16.06
CA ALA A 301 2.04 -16.23 17.29
C ALA A 301 1.17 -16.08 18.53
N TRP A 302 0.42 -14.99 18.61
CA TRP A 302 -0.52 -14.79 19.70
C TRP A 302 -1.58 -15.89 19.73
N LYS A 303 -2.14 -16.25 18.58
CA LYS A 303 -3.16 -17.31 18.49
C LYS A 303 -2.60 -18.68 18.89
N ALA A 304 -1.36 -18.98 18.52
CA ALA A 304 -0.66 -20.20 18.93
C ALA A 304 -0.48 -20.27 20.45
N MET A 305 -0.08 -19.14 21.05
CA MET A 305 0.57 -19.16 22.37
C MET A 305 -0.24 -18.57 23.51
N HIS A 306 -1.24 -17.72 23.26
CA HIS A 306 -1.99 -17.03 24.32
C HIS A 306 -2.76 -18.00 25.26
N GLY A 307 -3.18 -19.17 24.78
CA GLY A 307 -3.76 -20.22 25.63
C GLY A 307 -2.72 -20.98 26.47
N LEU A 308 -1.47 -21.02 26.00
CA LEU A 308 -0.36 -21.72 26.64
C LEU A 308 0.33 -20.84 27.69
N ALA A 309 0.40 -19.52 27.47
CA ALA A 309 0.95 -18.55 28.41
C ALA A 309 0.28 -18.60 29.80
N LYS A 310 -0.97 -19.05 29.88
CA LYS A 310 -1.74 -19.21 31.14
C LYS A 310 -1.37 -20.47 31.93
N LYS A 311 -0.64 -21.42 31.34
CA LYS A 311 -0.21 -22.65 32.01
C LYS A 311 1.17 -22.42 32.63
N SER A 312 1.26 -22.50 33.95
CA SER A 312 2.54 -22.43 34.68
C SER A 312 3.50 -23.50 34.16
N LYS A 313 4.62 -23.07 33.54
CA LYS A 313 5.66 -23.86 32.85
C LYS A 313 5.11 -24.84 31.81
N LEU A 314 5.08 -24.41 30.54
CA LEU A 314 5.05 -25.36 29.42
C LEU A 314 6.25 -26.32 29.51
N ASN A 315 6.03 -27.60 29.21
CA ASN A 315 7.13 -28.53 28.99
C ASN A 315 7.75 -28.34 27.59
N ALA A 316 8.97 -28.85 27.38
CA ALA A 316 9.68 -28.67 26.11
C ALA A 316 8.90 -29.18 24.89
N GLN A 317 8.11 -30.26 25.06
CA GLN A 317 7.32 -30.83 23.98
C GLN A 317 6.18 -29.90 23.51
N GLN A 318 5.49 -29.24 24.44
CA GLN A 318 4.43 -28.28 24.12
C GLN A 318 4.96 -27.06 23.37
N TRP A 319 6.20 -26.64 23.65
CA TRP A 319 6.88 -25.60 22.86
C TRP A 319 7.14 -26.05 21.44
N VAL A 320 7.72 -27.23 21.25
CA VAL A 320 7.99 -27.80 19.92
C VAL A 320 6.70 -27.96 19.09
N GLU A 321 5.60 -28.38 19.72
CA GLU A 321 4.30 -28.49 19.05
C GLU A 321 3.73 -27.11 18.66
N ALA A 322 3.87 -26.11 19.53
CA ALA A 322 3.43 -24.74 19.25
C ALA A 322 4.26 -24.07 18.14
N GLU A 323 5.58 -24.27 18.14
CA GLU A 323 6.48 -23.79 17.09
C GLU A 323 6.16 -24.44 15.74
N ARG A 324 5.95 -25.76 15.71
CA ARG A 324 5.55 -26.46 14.47
C ARG A 324 4.21 -25.94 13.94
N TRP A 325 3.23 -25.76 14.82
CA TRP A 325 1.93 -25.20 14.43
C TRP A 325 2.07 -23.76 13.90
N LEU A 326 2.89 -22.94 14.56
CA LEU A 326 3.19 -21.57 14.13
C LEU A 326 3.77 -21.56 12.70
N GLU A 327 4.80 -22.38 12.44
CA GLU A 327 5.45 -22.49 11.14
C GLU A 327 4.47 -22.93 10.04
N GLU A 328 3.66 -23.96 10.31
CA GLU A 328 2.63 -24.44 9.38
C GLU A 328 1.59 -23.35 9.07
N GLN A 329 1.08 -22.67 10.10
CA GLN A 329 0.08 -21.62 9.91
C GLN A 329 0.66 -20.38 9.23
N TRP A 330 1.88 -19.97 9.60
CA TRP A 330 2.54 -18.83 8.98
C TRP A 330 2.79 -19.08 7.50
N THR A 331 3.25 -20.29 7.13
CA THR A 331 3.47 -20.65 5.72
C THR A 331 2.20 -20.43 4.88
N ASP A 332 1.05 -20.86 5.39
CA ASP A 332 -0.24 -20.66 4.75
C ASP A 332 -0.67 -19.18 4.67
N VAL A 333 -0.47 -18.43 5.76
CA VAL A 333 -0.81 -17.00 5.82
C VAL A 333 0.07 -16.18 4.90
N ASP A 334 1.37 -16.48 4.83
CA ASP A 334 2.34 -15.80 3.97
C ASP A 334 2.01 -16.03 2.48
N VAL A 335 1.70 -17.28 2.09
CA VAL A 335 1.26 -17.60 0.73
C VAL A 335 -0.02 -16.82 0.36
N ARG A 336 -1.03 -16.81 1.25
CA ARG A 336 -2.29 -16.08 0.99
C ARG A 336 -2.03 -14.57 0.92
N THR A 337 -1.19 -14.03 1.79
CA THR A 337 -0.80 -12.61 1.80
C THR A 337 -0.12 -12.21 0.49
N ALA A 338 0.77 -13.05 -0.04
CA ALA A 338 1.40 -12.80 -1.34
C ALA A 338 0.39 -12.77 -2.50
N ILE A 339 -0.74 -13.48 -2.39
CA ILE A 339 -1.76 -13.56 -3.43
C ILE A 339 -2.81 -12.45 -3.29
N VAL A 340 -3.38 -12.25 -2.11
CA VAL A 340 -4.54 -11.35 -1.90
C VAL A 340 -4.23 -10.07 -1.12
N GLY A 341 -2.98 -9.89 -0.71
CA GLY A 341 -2.52 -8.76 0.11
C GLY A 341 -2.72 -9.00 1.61
N PRO A 342 -2.14 -8.13 2.47
CA PRO A 342 -2.16 -8.28 3.92
C PRO A 342 -3.50 -7.83 4.51
N LEU A 343 -4.54 -8.63 4.29
CA LEU A 343 -5.88 -8.39 4.77
C LEU A 343 -6.27 -9.48 5.78
N PRO A 344 -6.13 -9.24 7.11
CA PRO A 344 -6.47 -10.19 8.18
C PRO A 344 -7.76 -10.97 7.97
N ARG A 345 -8.82 -10.29 7.52
CA ARG A 345 -10.13 -10.90 7.26
C ARG A 345 -10.08 -12.07 6.28
N PHE A 346 -9.13 -12.07 5.35
CA PHE A 346 -9.06 -13.02 4.24
C PHE A 346 -7.85 -13.96 4.32
N VAL A 347 -6.73 -13.54 4.90
CA VAL A 347 -5.50 -14.35 4.91
C VAL A 347 -5.51 -15.45 5.98
N PHE A 348 -6.18 -15.22 7.11
CA PHE A 348 -6.19 -16.18 8.20
C PHE A 348 -7.07 -17.42 7.95
N MET A 349 -8.13 -17.30 7.14
CA MET A 349 -9.00 -18.42 6.79
C MET A 349 -8.99 -18.72 5.30
N ARG A 350 -8.82 -20.01 4.94
CA ARG A 350 -8.90 -20.48 3.56
C ARG A 350 -10.23 -20.12 2.89
N GLU A 351 -11.37 -20.43 3.51
CA GLU A 351 -12.70 -20.15 2.95
C GLU A 351 -12.93 -18.65 2.67
N SER A 352 -12.39 -17.78 3.53
CA SER A 352 -12.47 -16.33 3.33
C SER A 352 -11.55 -15.88 2.19
N CYS A 353 -10.34 -16.45 2.11
CA CYS A 353 -9.41 -16.22 1.01
C CYS A 353 -10.03 -16.63 -0.34
N ASP A 354 -10.63 -17.81 -0.42
CA ASP A 354 -11.26 -18.35 -1.64
C ASP A 354 -12.39 -17.43 -2.13
N LYS A 355 -13.26 -16.97 -1.21
CA LYS A 355 -14.30 -15.98 -1.53
C LYS A 355 -13.72 -14.66 -2.05
N LEU A 356 -12.58 -14.22 -1.53
CA LEU A 356 -11.91 -13.02 -2.04
C LEU A 356 -11.30 -13.27 -3.42
N LEU A 357 -10.69 -14.44 -3.65
CA LEU A 357 -10.14 -14.83 -4.95
C LEU A 357 -11.21 -14.84 -6.04
N GLU A 358 -12.40 -15.37 -5.77
CA GLU A 358 -13.55 -15.31 -6.68
C GLU A 358 -13.99 -13.87 -6.98
N ARG A 359 -13.99 -13.01 -5.96
CA ARG A 359 -14.31 -11.59 -6.13
C ARG A 359 -13.26 -10.86 -6.96
N ILE A 360 -11.97 -11.15 -6.74
CA ILE A 360 -10.86 -10.62 -7.53
C ILE A 360 -10.98 -11.09 -8.97
N ALA A 361 -11.23 -12.39 -9.21
CA ALA A 361 -11.39 -12.93 -10.56
C ALA A 361 -12.54 -12.24 -11.31
N ARG A 362 -13.70 -12.07 -10.65
CA ARG A 362 -14.82 -11.31 -11.21
C ARG A 362 -14.46 -9.85 -11.46
N ALA A 363 -13.79 -9.19 -10.52
CA ALA A 363 -13.42 -7.79 -10.65
C ALA A 363 -12.42 -7.56 -11.79
N VAL A 364 -11.42 -8.44 -11.96
CA VAL A 364 -10.48 -8.41 -13.09
C VAL A 364 -11.21 -8.66 -14.41
N SER A 365 -12.10 -9.66 -14.46
CA SER A 365 -12.89 -9.94 -15.67
C SER A 365 -13.83 -8.80 -16.06
N ALA A 366 -14.34 -8.04 -15.08
CA ALA A 366 -15.19 -6.87 -15.30
C ALA A 366 -14.42 -5.63 -15.81
N ILE A 367 -13.09 -5.65 -15.81
CA ILE A 367 -12.30 -4.61 -16.49
C ILE A 367 -12.53 -4.78 -18.00
N ASP A 368 -13.06 -3.74 -18.62
CA ASP A 368 -13.29 -3.65 -20.06
C ASP A 368 -12.65 -2.38 -20.65
N SER A 369 -12.77 -2.18 -21.97
CA SER A 369 -12.15 -1.05 -22.67
C SER A 369 -12.81 0.31 -22.41
N ALA A 370 -14.06 0.35 -21.98
CA ALA A 370 -14.84 1.56 -21.71
C ALA A 370 -14.80 1.96 -20.22
N SER A 371 -14.41 1.03 -19.36
CA SER A 371 -14.34 1.20 -17.92
C SER A 371 -13.33 2.29 -17.56
N LYS A 372 -13.81 3.35 -16.88
CA LYS A 372 -12.95 4.37 -16.26
C LYS A 372 -11.95 3.74 -15.28
N THR A 373 -12.32 2.61 -14.69
CA THR A 373 -11.51 1.75 -13.81
C THR A 373 -10.24 1.22 -14.50
N LYS A 374 -10.24 1.14 -15.84
CA LYS A 374 -9.05 0.83 -16.66
C LYS A 374 -7.94 1.86 -16.40
N TYR A 375 -8.27 3.14 -16.28
CA TYR A 375 -7.29 4.21 -16.04
C TYR A 375 -7.03 4.42 -14.55
N ASP A 376 -8.07 4.27 -13.72
CA ASP A 376 -7.95 4.47 -12.27
C ASP A 376 -6.98 3.46 -11.62
N VAL A 377 -6.96 2.21 -12.10
CA VAL A 377 -6.08 1.14 -11.59
C VAL A 377 -4.61 1.32 -12.02
N LEU A 378 -4.35 2.11 -13.07
CA LEU A 378 -3.06 2.22 -13.75
C LEU A 378 -2.42 3.61 -13.64
N SER A 379 -3.19 4.64 -13.30
CA SER A 379 -2.71 6.03 -13.33
C SER A 379 -1.82 6.40 -12.14
N ARG A 380 -0.82 7.25 -12.46
CA ARG A 380 0.29 7.76 -11.63
C ARG A 380 -0.10 8.37 -10.28
N GLU A 381 -1.29 8.92 -10.14
CA GLU A 381 -1.73 9.63 -8.95
C GLU A 381 -3.22 9.40 -8.74
N MET A 382 -3.53 8.48 -7.85
CA MET A 382 -4.89 8.04 -7.66
C MET A 382 -5.69 9.01 -6.79
N LYS A 383 -6.00 10.20 -7.33
CA LYS A 383 -7.01 11.10 -6.74
C LYS A 383 -8.40 10.52 -7.04
N GLY A 384 -9.03 9.87 -6.06
CA GLY A 384 -10.41 9.37 -6.18
C GLY A 384 -10.57 7.85 -6.17
N CYS A 385 -9.67 7.11 -5.51
CA CYS A 385 -9.89 5.70 -5.16
C CYS A 385 -11.05 5.56 -4.17
N GLY A 386 -12.28 5.71 -4.67
CA GLY A 386 -13.46 5.77 -3.81
C GLY A 386 -14.80 5.74 -4.54
N ARG A 387 -14.81 5.44 -5.84
CA ARG A 387 -16.03 5.59 -6.67
C ARG A 387 -16.63 4.29 -7.15
N THR A 388 -15.92 3.16 -7.06
CA THR A 388 -16.41 1.87 -7.56
C THR A 388 -16.06 0.68 -6.68
N THR A 389 -16.99 -0.26 -6.54
CA THR A 389 -16.85 -1.53 -5.80
C THR A 389 -15.66 -2.38 -6.30
N LEU A 390 -15.25 -2.19 -7.56
CA LEU A 390 -14.09 -2.85 -8.18
C LEU A 390 -12.77 -2.40 -7.52
N THR A 391 -12.60 -1.10 -7.28
CA THR A 391 -11.37 -0.55 -6.70
C THR A 391 -11.08 -1.12 -5.30
N HIS A 392 -12.11 -1.24 -4.45
CA HIS A 392 -11.96 -1.80 -3.10
C HIS A 392 -11.65 -3.30 -3.04
N THR A 393 -11.82 -4.03 -4.15
CA THR A 393 -11.53 -5.46 -4.22
C THR A 393 -10.13 -5.73 -4.78
N LEU A 394 -9.58 -4.81 -5.57
CA LEU A 394 -8.28 -4.97 -6.23
C LEU A 394 -7.16 -4.15 -5.59
N LEU A 395 -7.51 -3.08 -4.88
CA LEU A 395 -6.56 -2.06 -4.44
C LEU A 395 -6.61 -1.85 -2.92
N LYS A 396 -5.45 -1.45 -2.36
CA LYS A 396 -5.27 -0.96 -1.00
C LYS A 396 -4.94 0.52 -0.98
N LEU A 397 -5.34 1.19 0.10
CA LEU A 397 -4.90 2.55 0.40
C LEU A 397 -3.49 2.54 0.97
N VAL A 398 -2.75 3.58 0.61
CA VAL A 398 -1.39 3.84 1.06
C VAL A 398 -1.31 5.31 1.43
N ARG A 399 -1.01 5.57 2.70
CA ARG A 399 -0.82 6.93 3.21
C ARG A 399 0.36 7.61 2.51
N ARG A 400 0.17 8.87 2.15
CA ARG A 400 1.17 9.73 1.52
C ARG A 400 1.31 10.99 2.36
N SER A 401 2.54 11.29 2.79
CA SER A 401 2.86 12.58 3.39
C SER A 401 2.85 13.66 2.31
N VAL A 402 2.14 14.76 2.54
CA VAL A 402 2.13 15.95 1.68
C VAL A 402 2.49 17.12 2.58
N THR A 403 3.61 17.78 2.27
CA THR A 403 4.07 18.97 2.99
C THR A 403 2.98 20.05 2.98
N GLY A 404 2.61 20.55 4.17
CA GLY A 404 1.64 21.64 4.33
C GLY A 404 0.17 21.24 4.39
N ARG A 405 -0.17 19.94 4.48
CA ARG A 405 -1.54 19.49 4.80
C ARG A 405 -1.65 19.00 6.24
N GLU A 406 -2.71 19.43 6.94
CA GLU A 406 -3.07 18.93 8.27
C GLU A 406 -3.76 17.55 8.22
N CYS A 407 -4.45 17.22 7.12
CA CYS A 407 -5.12 15.92 6.92
C CYS A 407 -4.23 14.92 6.16
N ASP A 408 -4.39 13.63 6.45
CA ASP A 408 -3.76 12.57 5.68
C ASP A 408 -4.16 12.66 4.18
N SER A 409 -3.19 12.36 3.30
CA SER A 409 -3.48 12.08 1.90
C SER A 409 -3.18 10.61 1.61
N PHE A 410 -3.76 10.06 0.54
CA PHE A 410 -3.50 8.69 0.15
C PHE A 410 -3.44 8.51 -1.36
N VAL A 411 -2.79 7.42 -1.75
CA VAL A 411 -2.93 6.82 -3.07
C VAL A 411 -3.37 5.39 -2.91
N CYS A 412 -3.86 4.80 -3.99
CA CYS A 412 -4.12 3.37 -4.01
C CYS A 412 -3.07 2.62 -4.83
N LYS A 413 -2.83 1.38 -4.40
CA LYS A 413 -1.96 0.42 -5.06
C LYS A 413 -2.67 -0.92 -5.14
N PRO A 414 -2.28 -1.81 -6.07
CA PRO A 414 -2.74 -3.20 -6.05
C PRO A 414 -2.55 -3.82 -4.67
N LEU A 415 -3.51 -4.64 -4.23
CA LEU A 415 -3.47 -5.34 -2.95
C LEU A 415 -2.23 -6.23 -2.79
N SER A 416 -1.79 -6.82 -3.90
CA SER A 416 -0.61 -7.66 -4.02
C SER A 416 -0.02 -7.56 -5.43
N GLN A 417 1.22 -8.03 -5.56
CA GLN A 417 1.87 -8.15 -6.86
C GLN A 417 1.14 -9.12 -7.80
N ALA A 418 0.61 -10.23 -7.26
CA ALA A 418 -0.16 -11.19 -8.03
C ALA A 418 -1.43 -10.55 -8.64
N ILE A 419 -2.10 -9.67 -7.89
CA ILE A 419 -3.27 -8.94 -8.38
C ILE A 419 -2.87 -7.92 -9.45
N ARG A 420 -1.75 -7.21 -9.26
CA ARG A 420 -1.20 -6.29 -10.28
C ARG A 420 -0.98 -7.01 -11.61
N LEU A 421 -0.30 -8.14 -11.59
CA LEU A 421 -0.03 -8.94 -12.80
C LEU A 421 -1.32 -9.44 -13.46
N LYS A 422 -2.33 -9.86 -12.69
CA LYS A 422 -3.64 -10.25 -13.23
C LYS A 422 -4.34 -9.09 -13.95
N ILE A 423 -4.24 -7.89 -13.40
CA ILE A 423 -4.78 -6.66 -13.99
C ILE A 423 -4.03 -6.32 -15.28
N GLU A 424 -2.69 -6.27 -15.25
CA GLU A 424 -1.87 -5.97 -16.42
C GLU A 424 -2.11 -6.98 -17.55
N ASN A 425 -2.15 -8.28 -17.25
CA ASN A 425 -2.48 -9.33 -18.21
C ASN A 425 -3.91 -9.21 -18.79
N ARG A 426 -4.86 -8.70 -18.00
CA ARG A 426 -6.20 -8.40 -18.52
C ARG A 426 -6.15 -7.24 -19.50
N LEU A 427 -5.34 -6.22 -19.24
CA LEU A 427 -5.21 -5.04 -20.08
C LEU A 427 -4.51 -5.35 -21.41
N VAL A 428 -3.47 -6.20 -21.38
CA VAL A 428 -2.83 -6.72 -22.60
C VAL A 428 -3.86 -7.42 -23.48
N ARG A 429 -4.65 -8.35 -22.92
CA ARG A 429 -5.71 -9.06 -23.67
C ARG A 429 -6.83 -8.13 -24.19
N LEU A 430 -7.10 -7.03 -23.50
CA LEU A 430 -8.04 -6.02 -23.99
C LEU A 430 -7.43 -5.19 -25.12
N ALA A 431 -6.12 -4.89 -25.05
CA ALA A 431 -5.39 -4.20 -26.10
C ALA A 431 -5.34 -5.04 -27.40
N GLU A 432 -5.07 -6.35 -27.29
CA GLU A 432 -5.12 -7.31 -28.41
C GLU A 432 -6.46 -7.26 -29.15
N ARG A 433 -7.58 -7.14 -28.42
CA ARG A 433 -8.94 -7.17 -28.98
C ARG A 433 -9.41 -5.84 -29.56
N ARG A 434 -8.82 -4.70 -29.19
CA ARG A 434 -9.27 -3.35 -29.58
C ARG A 434 -8.11 -2.40 -29.84
N MET A 435 -7.22 -2.82 -30.75
CA MET A 435 -5.99 -2.10 -31.07
C MET A 435 -6.19 -0.70 -31.66
N ALA A 436 -7.29 -0.48 -32.39
CA ALA A 436 -7.70 0.84 -32.89
C ALA A 436 -7.93 1.87 -31.75
N ILE A 437 -8.28 1.42 -30.54
CA ILE A 437 -8.47 2.29 -29.37
C ILE A 437 -7.12 2.67 -28.74
N LEU A 438 -6.16 1.75 -28.69
CA LEU A 438 -4.78 2.04 -28.25
C LEU A 438 -4.13 3.08 -29.17
N TYR A 439 -4.37 2.92 -30.47
CA TYR A 439 -3.91 3.80 -31.54
C TYR A 439 -4.52 5.21 -31.45
N ASN A 440 -5.85 5.34 -31.32
CA ASN A 440 -6.50 6.63 -31.10
C ASN A 440 -6.02 7.33 -29.80
N MET A 441 -5.56 6.56 -28.81
CA MET A 441 -5.01 7.09 -27.56
C MET A 441 -3.56 7.58 -27.70
N ILE A 442 -2.75 6.94 -28.54
CA ILE A 442 -1.39 7.41 -28.85
C ILE A 442 -1.42 8.65 -29.75
N ALA A 443 -2.34 8.69 -30.71
CA ALA A 443 -2.48 9.79 -31.67
C ALA A 443 -3.19 11.03 -31.12
N SER A 444 -4.14 10.90 -30.18
CA SER A 444 -5.01 12.03 -29.79
C SER A 444 -4.34 13.10 -28.91
N GLY A 445 -3.12 12.89 -28.38
CA GLY A 445 -2.43 13.85 -27.51
C GLY A 445 -3.16 14.22 -26.20
N ALA A 446 -4.37 13.68 -25.97
CA ALA A 446 -5.30 14.08 -24.93
C ALA A 446 -5.01 13.41 -23.56
N TYR A 447 -4.07 12.46 -23.50
CA TYR A 447 -3.76 11.70 -22.30
C TYR A 447 -2.34 12.01 -21.78
N VAL A 448 -2.27 12.61 -20.59
CA VAL A 448 -1.04 13.03 -19.90
C VAL A 448 -0.18 11.82 -19.51
N GLY A 449 1.14 11.89 -19.75
CA GLY A 449 2.22 11.13 -19.08
C GLY A 449 2.00 9.61 -18.88
N ALA A 450 1.32 9.24 -17.80
CA ALA A 450 1.16 7.88 -17.25
C ALA A 450 0.53 6.87 -18.21
N SER A 451 -0.58 7.27 -18.83
CA SER A 451 -1.41 6.35 -19.61
C SER A 451 -0.69 5.94 -20.89
N LEU A 452 0.16 6.84 -21.42
CA LEU A 452 0.90 6.60 -22.64
C LEU A 452 2.09 5.67 -22.43
N GLU A 453 2.92 5.83 -21.38
CA GLU A 453 4.01 4.88 -21.08
C GLU A 453 3.51 3.45 -21.00
N LEU A 454 2.40 3.26 -20.28
CA LEU A 454 1.80 1.95 -20.17
C LEU A 454 1.41 1.37 -21.53
N TYR A 455 0.75 2.17 -22.38
CA TYR A 455 0.27 1.71 -23.69
C TYR A 455 1.40 1.58 -24.72
N THR A 456 2.37 2.49 -24.74
CA THR A 456 3.58 2.44 -25.57
C THR A 456 4.35 1.16 -25.31
N PHE A 457 4.54 0.77 -24.05
CA PHE A 457 5.26 -0.47 -23.80
C PHE A 457 4.37 -1.72 -23.83
N ILE A 458 3.06 -1.62 -23.58
CA ILE A 458 2.15 -2.72 -23.91
C ILE A 458 2.15 -2.98 -25.43
N SER A 459 2.28 -1.96 -26.28
CA SER A 459 2.32 -2.17 -27.73
C SER A 459 3.59 -2.90 -28.18
N PHE A 460 4.69 -2.86 -27.40
CA PHE A 460 5.89 -3.65 -27.68
C PHE A 460 5.69 -5.16 -27.44
N MET A 461 4.57 -5.57 -26.85
CA MET A 461 4.20 -6.98 -26.79
C MET A 461 3.83 -7.57 -28.16
N PHE A 462 3.55 -6.72 -29.15
CA PHE A 462 3.21 -7.13 -30.51
C PHE A 462 4.47 -7.15 -31.37
N PRO A 463 4.87 -8.32 -31.91
CA PRO A 463 6.12 -8.45 -32.66
C PRO A 463 6.24 -7.47 -33.84
N GLY A 464 5.15 -7.25 -34.58
CA GLY A 464 5.14 -6.29 -35.69
C GLY A 464 5.43 -4.85 -35.25
N VAL A 465 4.89 -4.44 -34.09
CA VAL A 465 5.14 -3.10 -33.52
C VAL A 465 6.59 -2.98 -33.07
N LEU A 466 7.09 -3.96 -32.33
CA LEU A 466 8.47 -3.94 -31.85
C LEU A 466 9.47 -3.94 -33.01
N PHE A 467 9.22 -4.75 -34.03
CA PHE A 467 10.03 -4.81 -35.25
C PHE A 467 10.11 -3.44 -35.95
N GLU A 468 8.96 -2.78 -36.11
CA GLU A 468 8.86 -1.48 -36.78
C GLU A 468 9.52 -0.34 -35.96
N VAL A 469 9.48 -0.44 -34.62
CA VAL A 469 10.18 0.47 -33.71
C VAL A 469 11.70 0.28 -33.83
N VAL A 470 12.17 -0.97 -33.83
CA VAL A 470 13.58 -1.32 -33.96
C VAL A 470 14.15 -0.78 -35.28
N GLY A 471 13.44 -0.95 -36.40
CA GLY A 471 13.84 -0.43 -37.70
C GLY A 471 13.99 1.11 -37.80
N ARG A 472 13.58 1.86 -36.77
CA ARG A 472 13.71 3.33 -36.67
C ARG A 472 14.68 3.82 -35.62
N LEU A 473 15.39 2.92 -34.94
CA LEU A 473 16.33 3.33 -33.90
C LEU A 473 17.45 4.18 -34.50
N THR A 474 17.62 5.37 -33.94
CA THR A 474 18.67 6.31 -34.33
C THR A 474 19.70 6.40 -33.21
N TYR A 475 20.96 6.13 -33.52
CA TYR A 475 22.04 6.18 -32.53
C TYR A 475 22.32 7.61 -32.05
N LEU A 476 22.34 7.81 -30.72
CA LEU A 476 22.70 9.06 -30.06
C LEU A 476 24.18 9.03 -29.67
N GLY A 477 25.05 9.09 -30.69
CA GLY A 477 26.51 9.05 -30.53
C GLY A 477 27.13 10.32 -29.97
N GLN A 478 28.40 10.23 -29.57
CA GLN A 478 29.26 11.38 -29.27
C GLN A 478 29.60 12.11 -30.58
N VAL A 479 29.57 13.43 -30.57
CA VAL A 479 29.89 14.26 -31.75
C VAL A 479 31.33 13.94 -32.20
N SER A 480 31.47 13.71 -33.50
CA SER A 480 32.69 13.47 -34.30
C SER A 480 33.36 12.08 -34.16
N GLY A 481 33.05 11.19 -35.13
CA GLY A 481 33.81 9.95 -35.35
C GLY A 481 32.93 8.79 -35.79
N THR A 482 32.99 8.44 -37.07
CA THR A 482 32.22 7.40 -37.75
C THR A 482 32.44 6.00 -37.18
N SER A 483 31.38 5.39 -36.66
CA SER A 483 31.05 3.98 -36.91
C SER A 483 29.53 3.85 -36.90
N LYS A 484 28.94 3.19 -37.90
CA LYS A 484 27.51 2.91 -37.98
C LYS A 484 27.20 1.88 -36.89
N ARG A 485 26.95 2.34 -35.65
CA ARG A 485 26.55 1.43 -34.56
C ARG A 485 25.13 0.94 -34.85
N SER A 486 24.89 -0.35 -34.63
CA SER A 486 23.58 -1.00 -34.69
C SER A 486 23.18 -1.43 -33.29
N SER A 487 21.89 -1.37 -32.96
CA SER A 487 21.37 -1.88 -31.69
C SER A 487 21.51 -3.40 -31.66
N VAL A 488 21.60 -3.96 -30.45
CA VAL A 488 21.38 -5.39 -30.19
C VAL A 488 20.10 -5.93 -30.85
N LEU A 489 19.11 -5.06 -31.01
CA LEU A 489 17.80 -5.41 -31.58
C LEU A 489 17.82 -5.47 -33.11
N ASP A 490 18.72 -4.77 -33.79
CA ASP A 490 18.79 -4.72 -35.26
C ASP A 490 19.16 -6.07 -35.87
N ASP A 491 19.91 -6.88 -35.14
CA ASP A 491 20.35 -8.22 -35.57
C ASP A 491 19.28 -9.30 -35.34
N MET A 492 18.17 -8.95 -34.69
CA MET A 492 17.10 -9.90 -34.36
C MET A 492 16.03 -9.93 -35.46
N ASN A 493 15.64 -11.13 -35.88
CA ASN A 493 14.51 -11.31 -36.81
C ASN A 493 13.16 -11.08 -36.09
N ARG A 494 12.06 -11.00 -36.85
CA ARG A 494 10.71 -10.76 -36.32
C ARG A 494 10.23 -11.83 -35.33
N GLU A 495 10.67 -13.09 -35.48
CA GLU A 495 10.33 -14.17 -34.56
C GLU A 495 11.02 -14.03 -33.20
N HIS A 496 12.29 -13.59 -33.22
CA HIS A 496 13.07 -13.33 -32.02
C HIS A 496 12.68 -12.01 -31.35
N LEU A 497 12.22 -10.99 -32.09
CA LEU A 497 11.67 -9.73 -31.59
C LEU A 497 10.24 -9.90 -31.06
N ARG A 498 10.06 -10.85 -30.15
CA ARG A 498 8.79 -11.14 -29.50
C ARG A 498 8.95 -11.18 -27.99
N MET A 499 8.22 -10.30 -27.30
CA MET A 499 8.16 -10.33 -25.84
C MET A 499 7.45 -11.59 -25.36
N ARG A 500 8.08 -12.31 -24.43
CA ARG A 500 7.57 -13.54 -23.80
C ARG A 500 6.61 -13.25 -22.63
N GLY A 501 6.59 -12.03 -22.11
CA GLY A 501 5.68 -11.63 -21.04
C GLY A 501 6.03 -10.28 -20.42
N ILE A 502 5.22 -9.87 -19.45
CA ILE A 502 5.43 -8.69 -18.62
C ILE A 502 5.66 -9.14 -17.18
N ALA A 503 6.63 -8.53 -16.52
CA ALA A 503 6.86 -8.65 -15.10
C ALA A 503 7.01 -7.26 -14.49
N VAL A 504 6.61 -7.12 -13.23
CA VAL A 504 6.79 -5.88 -12.47
C VAL A 504 7.81 -6.17 -11.39
N LEU A 505 8.74 -5.23 -11.18
CA LEU A 505 9.73 -5.34 -10.12
C LEU A 505 9.05 -5.33 -8.75
N PRO A 506 9.45 -6.21 -7.82
CA PRO A 506 8.96 -6.15 -6.45
C PRO A 506 9.28 -4.80 -5.81
N THR A 507 8.40 -4.34 -4.92
CA THR A 507 8.72 -3.31 -3.93
C THR A 507 9.42 -3.94 -2.73
N ALA A 508 10.03 -3.12 -1.88
CA ALA A 508 10.71 -3.61 -0.69
C ALA A 508 9.72 -4.39 0.21
N GLY A 509 10.14 -5.58 0.67
CA GLY A 509 9.30 -6.54 1.41
C GLY A 509 8.57 -7.58 0.55
N GLN A 510 8.52 -7.41 -0.78
CA GLN A 510 7.98 -8.44 -1.68
C GLN A 510 9.05 -9.46 -2.08
N ARG A 511 8.61 -10.69 -2.41
CA ARG A 511 9.52 -11.75 -2.84
C ARG A 511 10.22 -11.37 -4.15
N PRO A 512 11.55 -11.58 -4.27
CA PRO A 512 12.26 -11.42 -5.52
C PRO A 512 11.70 -12.31 -6.62
N ILE A 513 11.90 -11.90 -7.86
CA ILE A 513 11.67 -12.73 -9.03
C ILE A 513 12.72 -13.84 -9.03
N GLY A 514 12.28 -15.09 -9.21
CA GLY A 514 13.15 -16.26 -9.10
C GLY A 514 14.34 -16.24 -10.06
N SER A 515 14.12 -15.84 -11.32
CA SER A 515 15.20 -15.65 -12.28
C SER A 515 14.92 -14.56 -13.30
N CYS A 516 15.96 -13.84 -13.72
CA CYS A 516 15.92 -13.02 -14.93
C CYS A 516 15.59 -13.89 -16.15
N LYS A 517 14.69 -13.40 -17.02
CA LYS A 517 14.24 -14.08 -18.23
C LYS A 517 14.45 -13.18 -19.43
N TYR A 518 14.95 -13.75 -20.52
CA TYR A 518 15.10 -13.05 -21.79
C TYR A 518 13.75 -12.72 -22.41
N MET A 519 13.68 -11.58 -23.09
CA MET A 519 12.48 -11.06 -23.75
C MET A 519 11.27 -10.93 -22.82
N VAL A 520 11.48 -10.81 -21.51
CA VAL A 520 10.43 -10.42 -20.55
C VAL A 520 10.58 -8.94 -20.28
N GLN A 521 9.48 -8.19 -20.45
CA GLN A 521 9.46 -6.77 -20.18
C GLN A 521 9.24 -6.52 -18.68
N TYR A 522 10.28 -6.05 -18.00
CA TYR A 522 10.26 -5.66 -16.60
C TYR A 522 9.87 -4.19 -16.43
N ARG A 523 9.00 -3.88 -15.48
CA ARG A 523 8.56 -2.50 -15.17
C ARG A 523 8.78 -2.17 -13.70
N PRO A 524 9.31 -0.98 -13.37
CA PRO A 524 9.36 -0.54 -11.98
C PRO A 524 7.97 -0.52 -11.33
N SER A 525 7.93 -0.88 -10.04
CA SER A 525 6.68 -0.86 -9.30
C SER A 525 6.14 0.55 -9.02
N VAL A 526 7.03 1.54 -9.01
CA VAL A 526 6.71 2.94 -8.74
C VAL A 526 6.57 3.71 -10.06
N PRO A 527 5.45 4.42 -10.29
CA PRO A 527 5.29 5.26 -11.48
C PRO A 527 6.29 6.43 -11.50
N ASN A 528 6.67 6.93 -12.70
CA ASN A 528 7.72 7.95 -12.90
C ASN A 528 9.06 7.53 -12.28
N TYR A 529 9.44 6.26 -12.40
CA TYR A 529 10.72 5.85 -11.86
C TYR A 529 11.83 6.66 -12.56
N PRO A 530 12.60 7.48 -11.83
CA PRO A 530 13.35 8.59 -12.42
C PRO A 530 14.46 8.17 -13.38
N ALA A 531 14.79 6.87 -13.42
CA ALA A 531 15.83 6.31 -14.27
C ALA A 531 15.33 5.46 -15.44
N VAL A 532 14.13 4.85 -15.41
CA VAL A 532 13.66 4.00 -16.52
C VAL A 532 12.16 3.71 -16.39
N ASP A 533 11.44 3.59 -17.51
CA ASP A 533 10.02 3.22 -17.48
C ASP A 533 9.79 1.71 -17.65
N ALA A 534 10.68 1.02 -18.38
CA ALA A 534 10.70 -0.43 -18.52
C ALA A 534 12.07 -0.95 -18.99
N PHE A 535 12.35 -2.24 -18.86
CA PHE A 535 13.54 -2.84 -19.46
C PHE A 535 13.33 -4.33 -19.79
N PHE A 536 14.22 -4.91 -20.59
CA PHE A 536 14.23 -6.34 -20.86
C PHE A 536 15.65 -6.82 -21.19
N PHE A 537 15.85 -8.15 -21.17
CA PHE A 537 17.13 -8.78 -21.45
C PHE A 537 17.13 -9.48 -22.80
N VAL A 538 18.25 -9.41 -23.52
CA VAL A 538 18.48 -10.08 -24.80
C VAL A 538 19.67 -11.04 -24.66
N LYS A 539 19.50 -12.28 -25.16
CA LYS A 539 20.50 -13.36 -25.15
C LYS A 539 21.42 -13.24 -26.37
N GLY A 540 22.73 -13.42 -26.22
CA GLY A 540 23.63 -13.77 -27.32
C GLY A 540 24.12 -12.62 -28.20
N PHE A 541 23.84 -11.35 -27.84
CA PHE A 541 24.12 -10.20 -28.71
C PHE A 541 24.90 -9.06 -28.01
N ALA A 542 25.82 -9.34 -27.09
CA ALA A 542 26.77 -8.30 -26.66
C ALA A 542 27.89 -8.20 -27.71
N LYS A 543 27.72 -7.32 -28.72
CA LYS A 543 28.78 -7.05 -29.70
C LYS A 543 30.08 -6.57 -29.04
N TRP A 544 30.02 -5.98 -27.83
CA TRP A 544 31.15 -5.29 -27.21
C TRP A 544 31.21 -5.50 -25.69
N ILE A 545 31.85 -6.59 -25.25
CA ILE A 545 32.34 -6.68 -23.87
C ILE A 545 33.59 -5.79 -23.79
N TYR A 546 33.51 -4.70 -23.04
CA TYR A 546 34.66 -3.83 -22.76
C TYR A 546 35.62 -4.55 -21.80
N ALA A 547 36.44 -5.46 -22.34
CA ALA A 547 37.68 -5.85 -21.71
C ALA A 547 38.79 -4.93 -22.23
N ALA A 548 39.69 -4.53 -21.33
CA ALA A 548 40.80 -3.64 -21.61
C ALA A 548 41.54 -4.03 -22.90
N GLY A 549 41.52 -3.16 -23.90
CA GLY A 549 42.55 -3.09 -24.94
C GLY A 549 42.43 -4.00 -26.17
N ASP A 550 41.47 -4.93 -26.26
CA ASP A 550 41.37 -5.79 -27.46
C ASP A 550 39.93 -6.03 -27.92
N VAL A 551 39.61 -5.53 -29.12
CA VAL A 551 38.32 -5.70 -29.77
C VAL A 551 38.31 -7.05 -30.49
N ARG A 552 37.71 -8.08 -29.89
CA ARG A 552 37.31 -9.29 -30.63
C ARG A 552 35.79 -9.46 -30.56
N ALA A 553 35.16 -9.42 -31.73
CA ALA A 553 33.77 -9.80 -31.92
C ALA A 553 33.61 -11.28 -31.56
N VAL A 554 32.80 -11.58 -30.54
CA VAL A 554 32.41 -12.96 -30.23
C VAL A 554 31.19 -13.29 -31.08
N SER A 555 31.38 -14.17 -32.06
CA SER A 555 30.35 -14.67 -32.97
C SER A 555 29.28 -15.47 -32.22
N ALA A 556 28.04 -15.35 -32.69
CA ALA A 556 26.81 -15.91 -32.13
C ALA A 556 26.89 -17.43 -31.88
N CYS A 557 26.33 -17.89 -30.75
CA CYS A 557 26.14 -19.30 -30.46
C CYS A 557 24.66 -19.70 -30.58
N ASP A 558 24.48 -20.91 -31.09
CA ASP A 558 23.25 -21.62 -31.49
C ASP A 558 22.04 -21.49 -30.52
N PRO A 559 20.79 -21.34 -31.01
CA PRO A 559 19.60 -21.15 -30.17
C PRO A 559 19.16 -22.39 -29.35
N GLY A 560 19.84 -23.53 -29.50
CA GLY A 560 19.36 -24.83 -29.02
C GLY A 560 19.81 -25.29 -27.62
N ASN A 561 20.64 -24.53 -26.89
CA ASN A 561 21.18 -24.99 -25.61
C ASN A 561 20.62 -24.18 -24.43
N GLU A 562 19.67 -24.77 -23.69
CA GLU A 562 19.11 -24.23 -22.44
C GLU A 562 19.96 -24.56 -21.19
N GLY A 563 21.28 -24.77 -21.38
CA GLY A 563 22.26 -24.91 -20.31
C GLY A 563 23.13 -23.66 -20.18
N GLY A 564 22.62 -22.62 -19.52
CA GLY A 564 23.30 -21.32 -19.36
C GLY A 564 24.53 -21.38 -18.45
N GLY A 565 25.72 -21.41 -19.03
CA GLY A 565 26.98 -21.10 -18.36
C GLY A 565 27.27 -19.59 -18.33
N ALA A 566 28.10 -19.14 -17.38
CA ALA A 566 28.44 -17.74 -17.10
C ALA A 566 29.12 -16.93 -18.24
N SER A 567 29.23 -17.48 -19.46
CA SER A 567 30.06 -16.97 -20.55
C SER A 567 29.30 -16.44 -21.77
N GLU A 568 27.96 -16.50 -21.81
CA GLU A 568 27.21 -15.98 -22.97
C GLU A 568 27.03 -14.45 -22.89
N PRO A 569 27.37 -13.71 -23.96
CA PRO A 569 27.17 -12.26 -24.02
C PRO A 569 25.68 -11.92 -23.94
N LYS A 570 25.32 -10.86 -23.21
CA LYS A 570 23.93 -10.43 -23.02
C LYS A 570 23.82 -8.91 -22.89
N THR A 571 22.65 -8.40 -23.22
CA THR A 571 22.37 -6.95 -23.20
C THR A 571 21.09 -6.69 -22.43
N ILE A 572 21.11 -5.67 -21.56
CA ILE A 572 19.90 -5.07 -21.00
C ILE A 572 19.52 -3.86 -21.85
N VAL A 573 18.26 -3.80 -22.24
CA VAL A 573 17.68 -2.67 -22.97
C VAL A 573 16.76 -1.92 -22.03
N LEU A 574 17.16 -0.70 -21.66
CA LEU A 574 16.38 0.25 -20.85
C LEU A 574 15.49 1.08 -21.76
N LEU A 575 14.23 1.28 -21.40
CA LEU A 575 13.23 2.01 -22.16
C LEU A 575 12.76 3.24 -21.38
N GLN A 576 12.73 4.39 -22.03
CA GLN A 576 12.26 5.66 -21.46
C GLN A 576 11.37 6.40 -22.45
N SER A 577 10.16 6.79 -22.02
CA SER A 577 9.26 7.64 -22.80
C SER A 577 9.35 9.08 -22.36
N THR A 578 9.45 10.02 -23.30
CA THR A 578 9.53 11.45 -22.99
C THR A 578 8.74 12.33 -23.97
N LEU A 579 8.27 13.47 -23.47
CA LEU A 579 7.77 14.59 -24.27
C LEU A 579 8.86 15.64 -24.53
N CYS A 580 9.92 15.62 -23.72
CA CYS A 580 10.95 16.64 -23.68
C CYS A 580 12.08 16.32 -24.67
N SER A 581 12.81 17.36 -25.08
CA SER A 581 14.03 17.25 -25.89
C SER A 581 15.23 16.67 -25.14
N GLU A 582 15.11 16.51 -23.82
CA GLU A 582 16.11 15.96 -22.91
C GLU A 582 15.41 15.22 -21.77
N HIS A 583 16.05 14.18 -21.26
CA HIS A 583 15.63 13.43 -20.08
C HIS A 583 16.84 13.16 -19.16
N PRO A 584 17.38 14.19 -18.49
CA PRO A 584 18.55 14.03 -17.65
C PRO A 584 18.25 13.17 -16.42
N THR A 585 18.85 11.99 -16.35
CA THR A 585 18.78 11.10 -15.19
C THR A 585 19.81 11.54 -14.14
N SER A 586 19.41 11.63 -12.86
CA SER A 586 20.38 11.89 -11.80
C SER A 586 21.16 10.63 -11.46
N THR A 587 22.41 10.79 -11.03
CA THR A 587 23.23 9.71 -10.48
C THR A 587 22.51 8.94 -9.36
N SER A 588 21.82 9.65 -8.45
CA SER A 588 21.03 9.02 -7.39
C SER A 588 19.88 8.15 -7.90
N ALA A 589 19.20 8.58 -8.97
CA ALA A 589 18.11 7.81 -9.57
C ALA A 589 18.62 6.52 -10.22
N LEU A 590 19.80 6.59 -10.84
CA LEU A 590 20.43 5.44 -11.47
C LEU A 590 21.03 4.47 -10.45
N THR A 591 21.61 4.97 -9.36
CA THR A 591 22.04 4.12 -8.22
C THR A 591 20.85 3.37 -7.64
N ALA A 592 19.76 4.08 -7.36
CA ALA A 592 18.52 3.44 -6.88
C ALA A 592 17.99 2.38 -7.86
N LEU A 593 18.16 2.58 -9.18
CA LEU A 593 17.75 1.59 -10.19
C LEU A 593 18.54 0.30 -10.04
N LEU A 594 19.86 0.43 -9.91
CA LEU A 594 20.77 -0.70 -9.81
C LEU A 594 20.54 -1.50 -8.52
N GLU A 595 20.38 -0.81 -7.39
CA GLU A 595 20.01 -1.42 -6.12
C GLU A 595 18.66 -2.16 -6.22
N ASN A 596 17.67 -1.51 -6.83
CA ASN A 596 16.35 -2.09 -7.01
C ASN A 596 16.40 -3.33 -7.92
N MET A 597 17.17 -3.31 -9.02
CA MET A 597 17.38 -4.49 -9.86
C MET A 597 18.05 -5.62 -9.08
N GLN A 598 19.08 -5.32 -8.28
CA GLN A 598 19.76 -6.31 -7.46
C GLN A 598 18.84 -6.97 -6.43
N ALA A 599 18.00 -6.18 -5.76
CA ALA A 599 17.01 -6.70 -4.83
C ALA A 599 15.86 -7.46 -5.52
N SER A 600 15.60 -7.18 -6.81
CA SER A 600 14.45 -7.71 -7.53
C SER A 600 14.62 -9.12 -8.07
N PHE A 601 15.85 -9.64 -8.21
CA PHE A 601 16.10 -10.94 -8.83
C PHE A 601 16.99 -11.83 -7.96
N SER A 602 16.53 -13.05 -7.69
CA SER A 602 17.27 -14.00 -6.82
C SER A 602 18.61 -14.42 -7.42
N ASN A 603 18.75 -14.37 -8.75
CA ASN A 603 19.97 -14.74 -9.47
C ASN A 603 20.73 -13.53 -10.05
N TRP A 604 20.46 -12.30 -9.59
CA TRP A 604 21.01 -11.08 -10.18
C TRP A 604 22.54 -11.08 -10.27
N ASP A 605 23.24 -11.44 -9.20
CA ASP A 605 24.70 -11.33 -9.13
C ASP A 605 25.40 -12.26 -10.14
N ALA A 606 24.83 -13.44 -10.38
CA ALA A 606 25.29 -14.35 -11.43
C ALA A 606 24.83 -13.88 -12.83
N PHE A 607 23.58 -13.42 -12.94
CA PHE A 607 22.99 -13.04 -14.21
C PHE A 607 23.57 -11.75 -14.79
N SER A 608 23.99 -10.78 -13.96
CA SER A 608 24.44 -9.45 -14.41
C SER A 608 25.89 -9.40 -14.89
N GLN A 609 26.68 -10.46 -14.71
CA GLN A 609 28.09 -10.53 -15.14
C GLN A 609 28.20 -10.43 -16.67
N ASN A 610 29.15 -9.67 -17.23
CA ASN A 610 29.36 -9.53 -18.68
C ASN A 610 28.14 -9.00 -19.46
N MET A 611 27.36 -8.09 -18.86
CA MET A 611 26.18 -7.48 -19.47
C MET A 611 26.49 -6.12 -20.11
N ALA A 612 26.12 -5.95 -21.38
CA ALA A 612 26.09 -4.66 -22.07
C ALA A 612 24.78 -3.90 -21.79
N TRP A 613 24.79 -2.58 -21.95
CA TRP A 613 23.66 -1.71 -21.62
C TRP A 613 23.28 -0.84 -22.81
N GLU A 614 22.00 -0.86 -23.17
CA GLU A 614 21.41 0.06 -24.13
C GLU A 614 20.28 0.85 -23.48
N ILE A 615 20.12 2.11 -23.87
CA ILE A 615 19.01 2.98 -23.48
C ILE A 615 18.28 3.43 -24.74
N VAL A 616 16.98 3.16 -24.82
CA VAL A 616 16.12 3.58 -25.91
C VAL A 616 15.15 4.64 -25.41
N TYR A 617 15.28 5.84 -25.96
CA TYR A 617 14.39 6.96 -25.75
C TYR A 617 13.27 6.92 -26.80
N VAL A 618 12.03 6.91 -26.32
CA VAL A 618 10.82 6.86 -27.14
C VAL A 618 10.12 8.21 -27.05
N ASN A 619 10.29 9.04 -28.08
CA ASN A 619 9.59 10.32 -28.20
C ASN A 619 8.18 10.13 -28.73
N ARG A 620 7.27 10.89 -28.15
CA ARG A 620 5.85 10.89 -28.51
C ARG A 620 5.61 11.78 -29.73
N ALA A 621 4.53 11.53 -30.49
CA ALA A 621 4.15 12.29 -31.69
C ALA A 621 4.14 13.81 -31.46
N SER A 622 3.66 14.25 -30.29
CA SER A 622 3.58 15.66 -29.90
C SER A 622 4.82 16.18 -29.14
N GLY A 623 5.87 15.36 -28.99
CA GLY A 623 7.08 15.66 -28.21
C GLY A 623 8.25 16.10 -29.08
N VAL A 624 9.32 16.61 -28.46
CA VAL A 624 10.51 17.10 -29.17
C VAL A 624 11.59 16.03 -29.23
N VAL A 625 11.92 15.54 -30.44
CA VAL A 625 12.91 14.48 -30.66
C VAL A 625 14.25 14.77 -29.98
N ILE A 626 14.75 13.82 -29.18
CA ILE A 626 16.11 13.89 -28.63
C ILE A 626 17.12 13.71 -29.77
N ARG A 627 18.02 14.69 -29.93
CA ARG A 627 19.06 14.67 -30.98
C ARG A 627 20.46 14.46 -30.44
N ARG A 628 20.64 14.52 -29.12
CA ARG A 628 21.95 14.46 -28.47
C ARG A 628 21.95 13.37 -27.41
N ARG A 629 23.13 12.79 -27.18
CA ARG A 629 23.39 11.89 -26.06
C ARG A 629 22.99 12.56 -24.75
N GLN A 630 22.27 11.84 -23.91
CA GLN A 630 21.86 12.30 -22.59
C GLN A 630 22.98 12.05 -21.58
N VAL A 631 23.16 13.01 -20.68
CA VAL A 631 24.18 12.97 -19.63
C VAL A 631 23.56 12.77 -18.25
N CYS A 632 24.23 12.02 -17.39
CA CYS A 632 23.83 11.87 -16.00
C CYS A 632 24.25 13.08 -15.16
N LYS A 633 23.33 13.66 -14.39
CA LYS A 633 23.61 14.79 -13.49
C LYS A 633 24.13 14.31 -12.12
N VAL A 634 25.24 14.89 -11.66
CA VAL A 634 25.77 14.65 -10.30
C VAL A 634 24.97 15.51 -9.31
N ASN A 635 24.42 14.89 -8.26
CA ASN A 635 23.79 15.63 -7.17
C ASN A 635 24.87 16.07 -6.18
N GLU A 636 25.29 17.33 -6.24
CA GLU A 636 26.12 17.91 -5.17
C GLU A 636 25.27 18.04 -3.90
N LYS A 637 25.63 17.32 -2.84
CA LYS A 637 25.04 17.54 -1.51
C LYS A 637 25.43 18.96 -1.07
N LYS A 638 24.53 19.93 -1.20
CA LYS A 638 24.68 21.21 -0.49
C LYS A 638 24.68 20.92 1.01
N LYS A 639 25.82 21.14 1.68
CA LYS A 639 25.84 21.27 3.14
C LYS A 639 25.00 22.50 3.48
N ASP A 640 23.86 22.29 4.12
CA ASP A 640 23.13 23.35 4.81
C ASP A 640 24.02 23.88 5.93
N VAL A 641 24.80 24.93 5.65
CA VAL A 641 25.42 25.72 6.70
C VAL A 641 24.34 26.60 7.28
N ALA A 642 23.80 26.17 8.40
CA ALA A 642 22.98 27.00 9.28
C ALA A 642 23.75 28.29 9.60
N LYS A 643 23.28 29.43 9.06
CA LYS A 643 23.70 30.76 9.52
C LYS A 643 23.15 30.96 10.93
N LYS A 644 23.93 30.57 11.95
CA LYS A 644 23.90 31.25 13.25
C LYS A 644 24.71 32.54 13.09
N LYS A 645 24.03 33.68 13.12
CA LYS A 645 24.64 34.97 13.45
C LYS A 645 24.69 35.03 14.97
N ASP A 646 25.88 34.97 15.55
CA ASP A 646 26.20 35.64 16.80
C ASP A 646 27.62 36.23 16.66
N ALA A 647 27.81 37.36 17.32
CA ALA A 647 28.86 38.34 17.11
C ALA A 647 30.20 37.99 17.78
N GLY A 648 31.27 38.60 17.24
CA GLY A 648 32.52 38.90 17.97
C GLY A 648 33.60 37.82 17.93
N ASP A 649 34.60 37.96 17.06
CA ASP A 649 35.94 38.44 17.43
C ASP A 649 36.96 38.12 16.33
N GLU A 650 37.80 39.11 16.04
CA GLU A 650 38.91 39.03 15.10
C GLU A 650 40.01 38.11 15.64
N GLN A 651 40.40 37.08 14.88
CA GLN A 651 41.77 36.59 14.96
C GLN A 651 42.25 35.88 13.67
N LYS A 652 43.24 36.55 13.07
CA LYS A 652 44.25 36.21 12.06
C LYS A 652 44.33 34.75 11.56
N LEU A 653 44.27 34.63 10.23
CA LEU A 653 44.85 33.54 9.43
C LEU A 653 46.35 33.34 9.72
N PRO A 654 46.82 32.10 9.58
CA PRO A 654 47.98 31.81 8.75
C PRO A 654 47.54 31.07 7.49
N LYS A 655 47.99 31.57 6.35
CA LYS A 655 48.06 30.83 5.09
C LYS A 655 49.12 29.75 5.28
N ASP A 656 48.77 28.49 5.05
CA ASP A 656 49.66 27.49 4.46
C ASP A 656 48.82 26.34 3.89
N GLY A 657 49.23 25.90 2.70
CA GLY A 657 48.43 25.10 1.78
C GLY A 657 48.05 23.70 2.28
N ALA A 658 46.81 23.33 2.01
CA ALA A 658 46.40 21.96 1.83
C ALA A 658 45.45 21.94 0.63
N GLU A 659 45.77 21.07 -0.32
CA GLU A 659 45.12 20.86 -1.60
C GLU A 659 43.59 20.83 -1.49
N GLU A 660 42.92 21.37 -2.51
CA GLU A 660 41.50 21.14 -2.76
C GLU A 660 41.23 19.63 -2.80
N GLY A 661 40.77 19.08 -1.68
CA GLY A 661 40.23 17.73 -1.62
C GLY A 661 38.99 17.68 -2.51
N ALA A 662 39.15 17.17 -3.72
CA ALA A 662 38.06 16.78 -4.59
C ALA A 662 37.05 15.97 -3.77
N ASN A 663 35.78 16.37 -3.80
CA ASN A 663 34.69 15.57 -3.22
C ASN A 663 34.79 14.15 -3.80
N GLU A 664 35.31 13.19 -3.04
CA GLU A 664 35.35 11.80 -3.47
C GLU A 664 33.92 11.31 -3.69
N VAL A 665 33.60 11.09 -4.97
CA VAL A 665 32.34 10.51 -5.39
C VAL A 665 32.33 9.06 -4.92
N GLY A 666 31.38 8.69 -4.05
CA GLY A 666 31.29 7.33 -3.51
C GLY A 666 31.22 6.26 -4.62
N PRO A 667 31.67 5.01 -4.35
CA PRO A 667 31.86 3.97 -5.37
C PRO A 667 30.58 3.63 -6.16
N GLU A 668 29.42 3.72 -5.53
CA GLU A 668 28.12 3.50 -6.17
C GLU A 668 27.73 4.62 -7.14
N THR A 669 28.07 5.87 -6.79
CA THR A 669 27.84 7.03 -7.66
C THR A 669 28.80 6.99 -8.85
N GLN A 670 30.04 6.54 -8.63
CA GLN A 670 31.02 6.28 -9.70
C GLN A 670 30.52 5.21 -10.67
N ARG A 671 29.95 4.11 -10.15
CA ARG A 671 29.37 3.02 -10.96
C ARG A 671 28.18 3.50 -11.80
N ALA A 672 27.30 4.33 -11.22
CA ALA A 672 26.19 4.95 -11.95
C ALA A 672 26.68 5.86 -13.09
N LEU A 673 27.69 6.70 -12.83
CA LEU A 673 28.30 7.55 -13.86
C LEU A 673 28.90 6.73 -15.00
N GLN A 674 29.66 5.68 -14.67
CA GLN A 674 30.25 4.78 -15.67
C GLN A 674 29.20 4.08 -16.54
N LEU A 675 28.08 3.66 -15.96
CA LEU A 675 26.99 3.05 -16.73
C LEU A 675 26.41 4.04 -17.73
N CYS A 676 26.10 5.25 -17.28
CA CYS A 676 25.51 6.30 -18.11
C CYS A 676 26.45 6.70 -19.27
N ASP A 677 27.76 6.72 -19.02
CA ASP A 677 28.79 7.01 -20.01
C ASP A 677 29.00 5.86 -21.01
N ARG A 678 28.94 4.60 -20.55
CA ARG A 678 29.23 3.42 -21.38
C ARG A 678 28.02 2.83 -22.11
N ALA A 679 26.81 3.15 -21.69
CA ALA A 679 25.59 2.64 -22.32
C ALA A 679 25.41 3.22 -23.72
N ASP A 680 25.08 2.36 -24.69
CA ASP A 680 24.67 2.83 -26.01
C ASP A 680 23.27 3.47 -25.92
N GLN A 681 23.08 4.61 -26.57
CA GLN A 681 21.85 5.39 -26.48
C GLN A 681 21.20 5.50 -27.84
N TRP A 682 19.90 5.25 -27.89
CA TRP A 682 19.10 5.20 -29.11
C TRP A 682 17.85 6.05 -28.96
N GLN A 683 17.37 6.57 -30.08
CA GLN A 683 16.18 7.38 -30.15
C GLN A 683 15.20 6.82 -31.18
N VAL A 684 13.90 6.82 -30.86
CA VAL A 684 12.82 6.59 -31.81
C VAL A 684 11.69 7.60 -31.62
N SER A 685 11.18 8.16 -32.72
CA SER A 685 10.03 9.06 -32.71
C SER A 685 8.78 8.33 -33.17
N LEU A 686 7.70 8.39 -32.38
CA LEU A 686 6.39 7.86 -32.75
C LEU A 686 5.57 8.94 -33.46
N ASP A 687 6.07 9.48 -34.58
CA ASP A 687 5.35 10.47 -35.41
C ASP A 687 4.19 9.85 -36.21
N ASP A 688 3.37 10.68 -36.87
CA ASP A 688 2.18 10.22 -37.61
C ASP A 688 2.51 9.17 -38.68
N SER A 689 3.68 9.25 -39.32
CA SER A 689 4.12 8.28 -40.33
C SER A 689 4.51 6.94 -39.71
N THR A 690 5.18 6.98 -38.56
CA THR A 690 5.56 5.82 -37.77
C THR A 690 4.31 5.14 -37.21
N LEU A 691 3.36 5.94 -36.73
CA LEU A 691 2.06 5.46 -36.27
C LEU A 691 1.28 4.76 -37.39
N ALA A 692 1.30 5.28 -38.62
CA ALA A 692 0.66 4.63 -39.77
C ALA A 692 1.25 3.24 -40.08
N ASN A 693 2.59 3.10 -40.09
CA ASN A 693 3.21 1.79 -40.33
C ASN A 693 2.98 0.81 -39.17
N LEU A 694 2.94 1.31 -37.94
CA LEU A 694 2.59 0.51 -36.77
C LEU A 694 1.18 -0.08 -36.89
N ILE A 695 0.20 0.64 -37.47
CA ILE A 695 -1.13 0.09 -37.76
C ILE A 695 -1.04 -1.11 -38.70
N ILE A 696 -0.30 -0.98 -39.80
CA ILE A 696 -0.17 -2.03 -40.81
C ILE A 696 0.50 -3.27 -40.21
N ALA A 697 1.56 -3.08 -39.41
CA ALA A 697 2.28 -4.17 -38.75
C ALA A 697 1.37 -4.96 -37.80
N VAL A 698 0.44 -4.26 -37.13
CA VAL A 698 -0.55 -4.85 -36.24
C VAL A 698 -1.62 -5.64 -36.96
N GLU A 699 -2.12 -5.14 -38.10
CA GLU A 699 -3.11 -5.86 -38.90
C GLU A 699 -2.54 -7.16 -39.45
N LYS A 700 -1.26 -7.15 -39.86
CA LYS A 700 -0.54 -8.35 -40.28
C LYS A 700 -0.35 -9.38 -39.17
N ASP A 701 -0.23 -8.96 -37.92
CA ASP A 701 -0.14 -9.88 -36.76
C ASP A 701 -1.51 -10.53 -36.41
N LYS A 702 -2.63 -10.05 -36.98
CA LYS A 702 -3.98 -10.61 -36.74
C LYS A 702 -4.39 -11.70 -37.73
N GLU A 703 -3.75 -11.77 -38.89
CA GLU A 703 -4.03 -12.85 -39.83
C GLU A 703 -3.46 -14.15 -39.24
N PRO A 704 -4.29 -15.14 -38.86
CA PRO A 704 -3.73 -16.46 -38.58
C PRO A 704 -3.02 -16.92 -39.85
N GLU A 705 -1.83 -17.53 -39.72
CA GLU A 705 -1.12 -18.17 -40.84
C GLU A 705 -2.04 -19.19 -41.52
N ALA A 706 -2.84 -18.71 -42.46
CA ALA A 706 -3.62 -19.50 -43.37
C ALA A 706 -2.67 -19.93 -44.48
N SER A 707 -1.71 -20.81 -44.17
CA SER A 707 -1.03 -21.65 -45.16
C SER A 707 -0.12 -22.68 -44.51
N GLY A 708 -0.61 -23.93 -44.45
CA GLY A 708 0.22 -25.12 -44.66
C GLY A 708 0.42 -26.07 -43.47
N SER A 709 -0.47 -27.05 -43.30
CA SER A 709 -0.26 -28.42 -43.82
C SER A 709 -1.41 -29.35 -43.39
N GLU A 710 -2.03 -30.03 -44.35
CA GLU A 710 -2.67 -31.31 -44.10
C GLU A 710 -1.62 -32.30 -43.57
N ALA A 711 -1.77 -32.75 -42.32
CA ALA A 711 -1.46 -34.08 -41.76
C ALA A 711 -1.43 -34.00 -40.23
#